data_AF-A0A7G1KQ41-F1
#
_entry.id   AF-A0A7G1KQ41-F1
#
_cell.length_a   1.000
_cell.length_b   1.000
_cell.length_c   1.000
_cell.angle_alpha   90.00
_cell.angle_beta   90.00
_cell.angle_gamma   90.00
#
_symmetry.space_group_name_H-M   'P 1'
#
loop_
_entity.id
_entity.type
_entity.pdbx_description
1 polymer ?
#
loop_
_entity_poly.entity_id
_entity_poly.type
_entity_poly.pdbx_seq_one_letter_code
_entity_poly.pdbx_strand_id
1 'polypeptide(L)'
;MDAPATGHYYRGTALRDRSRACALTVAYRLAQAGASPGEESGVDAAVARLREVSGRDLYRHNAFRVTGIATDADRATVRQRRQLVVAAVAAGADIDLGHGRAVTESQVRMAFDVLLGDPRRRLADEVFWLWGRSVARCGCAPRVHHDHDAAVRAHSAALDAEDDPDAPAARVAELWARAGRHWRLTLRRTDFWDHLRHRVGSLNDRALDLSTVEAIRGAVPATLVKPLVELAMSLPDPARPIGIARKWPVPEPVVDDLLEQAAEPLCGRLDTMLDEAFDLLRNNEFVGAATCAEQLLPDLRRLRSVLPAQRFRRTSTLCDQTAVVLNNCALAVADRADEAQLDRADGWLLSALELAVDAETTTAISANRTVLSAARERAERRRHDERRRAERRERERRQWQEIEQERQRRRERRARQRRTVIATLAATLARSRANLYLLSFAAMGTRRTLVTVAAGALFMLGVVGLAVWQTASAQETAMVWAARVSANAPVGRCIGQESDWSATTTVRLTDCDRPHWGEILGYPRLAPSPSPYPGDDQVVALARFRCGLQLSSQGLSPAIFESSRIDPDARVWNTGDTRFENYATCVVHRRDGAPISGGPLVDPERQLPPSLRMSLYTDAIATNPPVGSCVAEEREFTASVKDVTMVDCEVPHWAEVVGYPVLYEPGTPWPGDAATQETAKSACLRLAALPKDFRLQVVAPAGDWWNLSGTRKYATCLAQRIDGRKFDGGVR
;
A
#
# COMPACT_ATOMS: atom_id res chain seq x y z
N MET A 1 53.25 1.48 15.27
CA MET A 1 52.82 1.01 13.93
C MET A 1 51.84 -0.12 14.22
N ASP A 2 50.59 0.23 14.45
CA ASP A 2 49.51 -0.74 14.69
C ASP A 2 48.57 -0.64 13.50
N ALA A 3 48.30 -1.78 12.86
CA ALA A 3 47.42 -1.86 11.70
C ALA A 3 45.99 -1.44 12.08
N PRO A 4 45.27 -0.67 11.25
CA PRO A 4 43.89 -0.31 11.54
C PRO A 4 43.01 -1.56 11.52
N ALA A 5 42.16 -1.71 12.54
CA ALA A 5 41.13 -2.74 12.60
C ALA A 5 40.23 -2.66 11.36
N THR A 6 40.40 -3.62 10.44
CA THR A 6 39.59 -3.76 9.24
C THR A 6 38.21 -4.30 9.62
N GLY A 7 37.14 -3.58 9.28
CA GLY A 7 35.77 -4.07 9.46
C GLY A 7 35.56 -5.39 8.72
N HIS A 8 34.88 -6.35 9.37
CA HIS A 8 34.59 -7.64 8.77
C HIS A 8 33.35 -7.51 7.87
N TYR A 9 33.57 -7.33 6.56
CA TYR A 9 32.51 -7.46 5.56
C TYR A 9 32.02 -8.91 5.47
N TYR A 10 30.73 -9.14 5.70
CA TYR A 10 30.15 -10.47 5.62
C TYR A 10 29.89 -10.85 4.15
N ARG A 11 30.57 -11.90 3.64
CA ARG A 11 30.33 -12.42 2.28
C ARG A 11 29.08 -13.32 2.28
N GLY A 12 27.93 -12.73 1.95
CA GLY A 12 26.62 -13.40 1.90
C GLY A 12 26.42 -14.50 0.84
N THR A 13 27.46 -14.92 0.11
CA THR A 13 27.32 -15.91 -0.96
C THR A 13 27.04 -17.33 -0.46
N ALA A 14 27.43 -17.69 0.77
CA ALA A 14 27.25 -19.04 1.30
C ALA A 14 25.83 -19.37 1.81
N LEU A 15 25.00 -18.36 2.13
CA LEU A 15 23.65 -18.53 2.66
C LEU A 15 22.59 -18.73 1.56
N ARG A 16 22.76 -18.10 0.39
CA ARG A 16 21.82 -18.19 -0.76
C ARG A 16 21.77 -19.60 -1.38
N ASP A 17 22.89 -20.32 -1.45
CA ASP A 17 22.95 -21.68 -2.03
C ASP A 17 22.25 -22.73 -1.15
N ARG A 18 22.19 -22.51 0.17
CA ARG A 18 21.46 -23.41 1.09
C ARG A 18 19.95 -23.22 1.03
N SER A 19 19.45 -22.02 0.72
CA SER A 19 18.01 -21.73 0.61
C SER A 19 17.40 -22.27 -0.69
N ARG A 20 18.11 -22.17 -1.83
CA ARG A 20 17.68 -22.79 -3.10
C ARG A 20 17.61 -24.32 -3.01
N ALA A 21 18.54 -24.95 -2.29
CA ALA A 21 18.53 -26.39 -2.05
C ALA A 21 17.32 -26.83 -1.18
N CYS A 22 16.83 -25.98 -0.28
CA CYS A 22 15.71 -26.30 0.61
C CYS A 22 14.34 -26.19 -0.09
N ALA A 23 14.15 -25.20 -0.97
CA ALA A 23 12.96 -25.10 -1.83
C ALA A 23 12.83 -26.31 -2.78
N LEU A 24 13.97 -26.77 -3.33
CA LEU A 24 14.02 -28.01 -4.11
C LEU A 24 13.74 -29.26 -3.26
N THR A 25 14.13 -29.28 -1.98
CA THR A 25 13.89 -30.44 -1.10
C THR A 25 12.42 -30.56 -0.64
N VAL A 26 11.72 -29.43 -0.44
CA VAL A 26 10.27 -29.43 -0.15
C VAL A 26 9.46 -29.79 -1.40
N ALA A 27 9.82 -29.23 -2.56
CA ALA A 27 9.23 -29.64 -3.84
C ALA A 27 9.47 -31.13 -4.16
N TYR A 28 10.65 -31.65 -3.81
CA TYR A 28 11.00 -33.07 -3.98
C TYR A 28 10.28 -34.00 -2.99
N ARG A 29 10.05 -33.58 -1.74
CA ARG A 29 9.24 -34.36 -0.77
C ARG A 29 7.74 -34.37 -1.10
N LEU A 30 7.23 -33.30 -1.70
CA LEU A 30 5.86 -33.29 -2.24
C LEU A 30 5.74 -34.12 -3.52
N ALA A 31 6.80 -34.19 -4.34
CA ALA A 31 6.84 -35.03 -5.54
C ALA A 31 7.05 -36.54 -5.25
N GLN A 32 7.68 -36.90 -4.12
CA GLN A 32 7.91 -38.30 -3.73
C GLN A 32 6.72 -38.99 -3.03
N ALA A 33 5.61 -38.30 -2.82
CA ALA A 33 4.36 -38.91 -2.34
C ALA A 33 3.51 -39.54 -3.46
N GLY A 34 4.06 -39.72 -4.66
CA GLY A 34 3.37 -40.31 -5.81
C GLY A 34 3.04 -41.80 -5.61
N ALA A 35 1.84 -42.08 -5.11
CA ALA A 35 1.15 -43.34 -5.31
C ALA A 35 0.43 -43.33 -6.67
N SER A 36 -0.02 -44.50 -7.11
CA SER A 36 -0.43 -44.78 -8.49
C SER A 36 -1.59 -43.89 -9.01
N PRO A 37 -1.59 -43.45 -10.30
CA PRO A 37 -2.47 -42.36 -10.77
C PRO A 37 -3.96 -42.72 -10.95
N GLY A 38 -4.37 -43.95 -10.62
CA GLY A 38 -5.72 -44.46 -10.89
C GLY A 38 -6.72 -44.34 -9.72
N GLU A 39 -6.24 -44.32 -8.47
CA GLU A 39 -7.07 -44.34 -7.24
C GLU A 39 -7.07 -42.97 -6.50
N GLU A 40 -6.12 -42.08 -6.77
CA GLU A 40 -5.98 -40.79 -6.04
C GLU A 40 -7.05 -39.74 -6.36
N SER A 41 -7.70 -39.77 -7.53
CA SER A 41 -8.74 -38.78 -7.88
C SER A 41 -10.04 -38.93 -7.05
N GLY A 42 -10.16 -40.07 -6.34
CA GLY A 42 -11.23 -40.45 -5.43
C GLY A 42 -11.24 -39.64 -4.13
N VAL A 43 -10.12 -39.66 -3.42
CA VAL A 43 -9.97 -39.07 -2.08
C VAL A 43 -9.88 -37.54 -2.12
N ASP A 44 -9.37 -37.01 -3.24
CA ASP A 44 -9.04 -35.60 -3.37
C ASP A 44 -10.27 -34.67 -3.27
N ALA A 45 -11.44 -35.08 -3.78
CA ALA A 45 -12.61 -34.18 -3.81
C ALA A 45 -13.15 -33.81 -2.41
N ALA A 46 -13.19 -34.75 -1.45
CA ALA A 46 -13.62 -34.44 -0.07
C ALA A 46 -12.59 -33.54 0.63
N VAL A 47 -11.31 -33.86 0.50
CA VAL A 47 -10.22 -33.09 1.12
C VAL A 47 -10.11 -31.69 0.50
N ALA A 48 -10.24 -31.58 -0.81
CA ALA A 48 -10.31 -30.31 -1.54
C ALA A 48 -11.48 -29.47 -1.02
N ARG A 49 -12.68 -30.07 -0.86
CA ARG A 49 -13.82 -29.35 -0.28
C ARG A 49 -13.54 -28.88 1.14
N LEU A 50 -12.96 -29.72 2.00
CA LEU A 50 -12.56 -29.34 3.35
C LEU A 50 -11.58 -28.15 3.35
N ARG A 51 -10.65 -28.09 2.39
CA ARG A 51 -9.73 -26.95 2.21
C ARG A 51 -10.46 -25.71 1.70
N GLU A 52 -11.39 -25.83 0.77
CA GLU A 52 -12.20 -24.72 0.25
C GLU A 52 -13.04 -24.04 1.35
N VAL A 53 -13.65 -24.83 2.24
CA VAL A 53 -14.58 -24.30 3.27
C VAL A 53 -13.89 -23.91 4.58
N SER A 54 -12.61 -24.21 4.74
CA SER A 54 -11.87 -24.09 6.02
C SER A 54 -11.62 -22.65 6.52
N GLY A 55 -12.22 -21.63 5.92
CA GLY A 55 -12.05 -20.24 6.34
C GLY A 55 -13.01 -19.78 7.45
N ARG A 56 -12.95 -18.49 7.81
CA ARG A 56 -13.85 -17.85 8.80
C ARG A 56 -15.34 -18.06 8.52
N ASP A 57 -15.71 -18.24 7.26
CA ASP A 57 -17.08 -18.48 6.83
C ASP A 57 -17.50 -19.96 6.80
N LEU A 58 -16.74 -20.87 7.43
CA LEU A 58 -16.98 -22.33 7.44
C LEU A 58 -18.45 -22.73 7.58
N TYR A 59 -19.15 -22.14 8.57
CA TYR A 59 -20.57 -22.42 8.81
C TYR A 59 -21.51 -21.52 8.02
N ARG A 60 -21.05 -20.33 7.63
CA ARG A 60 -21.84 -19.34 6.89
C ARG A 60 -22.05 -19.78 5.44
N HIS A 61 -21.05 -20.37 4.80
CA HIS A 61 -21.16 -20.87 3.44
C HIS A 61 -21.42 -22.38 3.34
N ASN A 62 -21.74 -23.04 4.46
CA ASN A 62 -22.07 -24.47 4.46
C ASN A 62 -23.32 -24.73 3.60
N ALA A 63 -23.26 -25.73 2.73
CA ALA A 63 -24.30 -25.97 1.75
C ALA A 63 -25.68 -26.30 2.37
N PHE A 64 -25.70 -27.01 3.51
CA PHE A 64 -26.94 -27.34 4.20
C PHE A 64 -27.54 -26.15 4.94
N ARG A 65 -26.69 -25.24 5.46
CA ARG A 65 -27.16 -23.93 5.95
C ARG A 65 -27.89 -23.21 4.83
N VAL A 66 -27.17 -22.90 3.75
CA VAL A 66 -27.63 -22.02 2.68
C VAL A 66 -28.92 -22.53 2.02
N THR A 67 -29.15 -23.85 2.02
CA THR A 67 -30.35 -24.46 1.43
C THR A 67 -31.48 -24.73 2.42
N GLY A 68 -31.22 -24.64 3.73
CA GLY A 68 -32.15 -25.02 4.79
C GLY A 68 -32.54 -26.50 4.79
N ILE A 69 -31.68 -27.36 4.23
CA ILE A 69 -31.94 -28.81 4.09
C ILE A 69 -31.29 -29.59 5.24
N ALA A 70 -32.01 -30.61 5.72
CA ALA A 70 -31.46 -31.56 6.69
C ALA A 70 -30.38 -32.45 6.04
N THR A 71 -29.30 -32.74 6.79
CA THR A 71 -28.16 -33.54 6.29
C THR A 71 -28.56 -34.96 5.87
N ASP A 72 -29.64 -35.51 6.42
CA ASP A 72 -30.20 -36.83 6.08
C ASP A 72 -31.13 -36.82 4.85
N ALA A 73 -31.33 -35.67 4.19
CA ALA A 73 -32.18 -35.57 3.00
C ALA A 73 -31.61 -36.35 1.81
N ASP A 74 -32.44 -37.17 1.16
CA ASP A 74 -32.05 -37.90 -0.04
C ASP A 74 -31.95 -36.99 -1.28
N ARG A 75 -31.38 -37.51 -2.38
CA ARG A 75 -31.23 -36.76 -3.64
C ARG A 75 -32.56 -36.25 -4.19
N ALA A 76 -33.66 -36.98 -3.99
CA ALA A 76 -34.99 -36.58 -4.48
C ALA A 76 -35.50 -35.35 -3.71
N THR A 77 -35.40 -35.36 -2.38
CA THR A 77 -35.74 -34.26 -1.49
C THR A 77 -34.90 -33.02 -1.80
N VAL A 78 -33.59 -33.19 -2.04
CA VAL A 78 -32.71 -32.07 -2.41
C VAL A 78 -33.12 -31.46 -3.75
N ARG A 79 -33.45 -32.26 -4.77
CA ARG A 79 -33.93 -31.76 -6.07
C ARG A 79 -35.25 -31.02 -5.96
N GLN A 80 -36.20 -31.56 -5.20
CA GLN A 80 -37.50 -30.93 -4.97
C GLN A 80 -37.31 -29.57 -4.27
N ARG A 81 -36.49 -29.54 -3.21
CA ARG A 81 -36.20 -28.29 -2.49
C ARG A 81 -35.44 -27.28 -3.37
N ARG A 82 -34.54 -27.73 -4.26
CA ARG A 82 -33.87 -26.86 -5.25
C ARG A 82 -34.86 -26.12 -6.13
N GLN A 83 -35.83 -26.84 -6.70
CA GLN A 83 -36.85 -26.24 -7.57
C GLN A 83 -37.64 -25.16 -6.83
N LEU A 84 -38.02 -25.42 -5.57
CA LEU A 84 -38.77 -24.47 -4.76
C LEU A 84 -37.93 -23.26 -4.35
N VAL A 85 -36.75 -23.48 -3.78
CA VAL A 85 -35.93 -22.40 -3.20
C VAL A 85 -35.32 -21.51 -4.29
N VAL A 86 -34.80 -22.09 -5.38
CA VAL A 86 -34.23 -21.29 -6.48
C VAL A 86 -35.30 -20.43 -7.14
N ALA A 87 -36.50 -20.97 -7.38
CA ALA A 87 -37.59 -20.21 -7.96
C ALA A 87 -38.05 -19.06 -7.05
N ALA A 88 -38.18 -19.34 -5.75
CA ALA A 88 -38.64 -18.33 -4.80
C ALA A 88 -37.57 -17.25 -4.52
N VAL A 89 -36.27 -17.58 -4.47
CA VAL A 89 -35.19 -16.58 -4.37
C VAL A 89 -35.06 -15.75 -5.64
N ALA A 90 -35.18 -16.36 -6.83
CA ALA A 90 -35.19 -15.61 -8.10
C ALA A 90 -36.41 -14.69 -8.20
N ALA A 91 -37.56 -15.12 -7.67
CA ALA A 91 -38.74 -14.29 -7.49
C ALA A 91 -38.64 -13.31 -6.32
N GLY A 92 -37.50 -13.28 -5.61
CA GLY A 92 -37.19 -12.49 -4.41
C GLY A 92 -38.26 -12.57 -3.33
N ALA A 93 -38.79 -13.77 -3.10
CA ALA A 93 -39.61 -14.08 -1.95
C ALA A 93 -38.70 -14.28 -0.72
N ASP A 94 -39.16 -13.82 0.44
CA ASP A 94 -38.52 -14.13 1.72
C ASP A 94 -38.85 -15.58 2.08
N ILE A 95 -37.84 -16.45 2.04
CA ILE A 95 -37.98 -17.87 2.38
C ILE A 95 -37.29 -18.07 3.71
N ASP A 96 -38.01 -18.63 4.67
CA ASP A 96 -37.37 -19.12 5.89
C ASP A 96 -36.50 -20.35 5.57
N LEU A 97 -35.19 -20.12 5.59
CA LEU A 97 -34.15 -21.14 5.46
C LEU A 97 -33.67 -21.63 6.84
N GLY A 98 -34.30 -21.17 7.93
CA GLY A 98 -34.02 -21.59 9.30
C GLY A 98 -32.83 -20.90 9.95
N HIS A 99 -32.31 -19.80 9.36
CA HIS A 99 -31.07 -19.16 9.84
C HIS A 99 -31.04 -17.62 9.79
N GLY A 100 -32.17 -16.94 9.57
CA GLY A 100 -32.34 -15.48 9.77
C GLY A 100 -31.35 -14.55 9.04
N ARG A 101 -30.63 -15.08 8.04
CA ARG A 101 -29.52 -14.41 7.35
C ARG A 101 -29.76 -14.50 5.85
N ALA A 102 -29.61 -13.38 5.16
CA ALA A 102 -29.77 -13.30 3.72
C ALA A 102 -28.81 -14.24 2.98
N VAL A 103 -29.28 -14.77 1.84
CA VAL A 103 -28.49 -15.56 0.90
C VAL A 103 -28.80 -15.08 -0.51
N THR A 104 -27.79 -15.01 -1.36
CA THR A 104 -27.98 -14.64 -2.76
C THR A 104 -28.44 -15.84 -3.59
N GLU A 105 -29.04 -15.57 -4.75
CA GLU A 105 -29.41 -16.62 -5.71
C GLU A 105 -28.20 -17.46 -6.15
N SER A 106 -27.04 -16.82 -6.36
CA SER A 106 -25.80 -17.52 -6.72
C SER A 106 -25.31 -18.44 -5.62
N GLN A 107 -25.35 -18.01 -4.35
CA GLN A 107 -24.99 -18.83 -3.20
C GLN A 107 -25.90 -20.06 -3.08
N VAL A 108 -27.22 -19.88 -3.25
CA VAL A 108 -28.20 -20.98 -3.22
C VAL A 108 -27.92 -21.99 -4.33
N ARG A 109 -27.68 -21.53 -5.57
CA ARG A 109 -27.36 -22.41 -6.70
C ARG A 109 -26.07 -23.21 -6.44
N MET A 110 -25.01 -22.54 -6.03
CA MET A 110 -23.72 -23.19 -5.72
C MET A 110 -23.87 -24.22 -4.59
N ALA A 111 -24.64 -23.91 -3.54
CA ALA A 111 -24.90 -24.84 -2.45
C ALA A 111 -25.65 -26.09 -2.94
N PHE A 112 -26.68 -25.93 -3.78
CA PHE A 112 -27.36 -27.07 -4.39
C PHE A 112 -26.46 -27.89 -5.32
N ASP A 113 -25.57 -27.24 -6.07
CA ASP A 113 -24.63 -27.94 -6.94
C ASP A 113 -23.61 -28.76 -6.13
N VAL A 114 -23.22 -28.30 -4.94
CA VAL A 114 -22.43 -29.12 -3.99
C VAL A 114 -23.24 -30.32 -3.49
N LEU A 115 -24.50 -30.13 -3.08
CA LEU A 115 -25.33 -31.21 -2.53
C LEU A 115 -25.75 -32.27 -3.56
N LEU A 116 -25.94 -31.87 -4.82
CA LEU A 116 -26.39 -32.74 -5.91
C LEU A 116 -25.26 -33.27 -6.80
N GLY A 117 -24.12 -32.58 -6.82
CA GLY A 117 -22.95 -32.94 -7.61
C GLY A 117 -22.18 -34.08 -6.96
N ASP A 118 -20.99 -33.77 -6.44
CA ASP A 118 -20.08 -34.78 -5.89
C ASP A 118 -20.46 -35.15 -4.43
N PRO A 119 -20.87 -36.40 -4.17
CA PRO A 119 -21.28 -36.83 -2.83
C PRO A 119 -20.14 -36.81 -1.80
N ARG A 120 -18.87 -36.81 -2.24
CA ARG A 120 -17.69 -36.62 -1.36
C ARG A 120 -17.63 -35.21 -0.80
N ARG A 121 -17.92 -34.21 -1.64
CA ARG A 121 -18.01 -32.80 -1.23
C ARG A 121 -19.21 -32.59 -0.30
N ARG A 122 -20.36 -33.20 -0.63
CA ARG A 122 -21.53 -33.23 0.27
C ARG A 122 -21.18 -33.78 1.65
N LEU A 123 -20.47 -34.91 1.72
CA LEU A 123 -20.09 -35.54 2.99
C LEU A 123 -19.17 -34.61 3.83
N ALA A 124 -18.28 -33.87 3.19
CA ALA A 124 -17.46 -32.85 3.86
C ALA A 124 -18.32 -31.72 4.48
N ASP A 125 -19.33 -31.22 3.76
CA ASP A 125 -20.30 -30.25 4.30
C ASP A 125 -21.16 -30.85 5.44
N GLU A 126 -21.49 -32.15 5.40
CA GLU A 126 -22.25 -32.85 6.46
C GLU A 126 -21.49 -32.86 7.80
N VAL A 127 -20.15 -32.93 7.77
CA VAL A 127 -19.30 -32.89 8.99
C VAL A 127 -19.38 -31.53 9.69
N PHE A 128 -19.67 -30.45 8.98
CA PHE A 128 -19.73 -29.10 9.55
C PHE A 128 -21.15 -28.55 9.62
N TRP A 129 -22.17 -29.41 9.60
CA TRP A 129 -23.55 -28.99 9.79
C TRP A 129 -24.32 -29.86 10.79
N LEU A 130 -25.53 -29.46 11.10
CA LEU A 130 -26.34 -30.13 12.12
C LEU A 130 -26.92 -31.46 11.58
N TRP A 131 -26.76 -32.53 12.35
CA TRP A 131 -27.35 -33.84 12.07
C TRP A 131 -28.76 -33.97 12.65
N GLY A 132 -29.09 -33.16 13.66
CA GLY A 132 -30.41 -33.17 14.27
C GLY A 132 -30.71 -34.44 15.07
N ARG A 133 -31.99 -34.61 15.44
CA ARG A 133 -32.42 -35.68 16.39
C ARG A 133 -32.87 -36.98 15.72
N SER A 134 -32.90 -37.04 14.39
CA SER A 134 -33.34 -38.21 13.63
C SER A 134 -32.26 -39.29 13.65
N VAL A 135 -32.30 -40.19 14.63
CA VAL A 135 -31.38 -41.34 14.71
C VAL A 135 -31.95 -42.64 14.13
N ALA A 136 -33.26 -42.68 13.87
CA ALA A 136 -33.94 -43.90 13.43
C ALA A 136 -33.39 -44.45 12.10
N ARG A 137 -32.87 -43.58 11.22
CA ARG A 137 -32.32 -43.95 9.92
C ARG A 137 -30.88 -44.49 10.00
N CYS A 138 -30.09 -44.02 10.96
CA CYS A 138 -28.67 -44.38 11.09
C CYS A 138 -28.37 -45.43 12.18
N GLY A 139 -29.30 -45.66 13.11
CA GLY A 139 -29.08 -46.58 14.24
C GLY A 139 -28.07 -46.08 15.27
N CYS A 140 -27.60 -44.83 15.16
CA CYS A 140 -26.65 -44.25 16.09
C CYS A 140 -27.30 -44.02 17.47
N ALA A 141 -26.47 -44.08 18.53
CA ALA A 141 -26.91 -43.60 19.83
C ALA A 141 -27.23 -42.09 19.77
N PRO A 142 -28.34 -41.60 20.37
CA PRO A 142 -28.73 -40.19 20.35
C PRO A 142 -27.63 -39.20 20.77
N ARG A 143 -26.72 -39.64 21.67
CA ARG A 143 -25.61 -38.82 22.14
C ARG A 143 -24.62 -38.45 21.04
N VAL A 144 -24.43 -39.30 20.02
CA VAL A 144 -23.48 -39.03 18.92
C VAL A 144 -23.85 -37.77 18.17
N HIS A 145 -25.13 -37.66 17.74
CA HIS A 145 -25.64 -36.48 17.06
C HIS A 145 -25.66 -35.26 17.98
N HIS A 146 -26.08 -35.43 19.24
CA HIS A 146 -26.11 -34.35 20.21
C HIS A 146 -24.72 -33.73 20.43
N ASP A 147 -23.70 -34.56 20.64
CA ASP A 147 -22.34 -34.10 20.93
C ASP A 147 -21.69 -33.46 19.68
N HIS A 148 -21.97 -33.99 18.50
CA HIS A 148 -21.59 -33.39 17.23
C HIS A 148 -22.24 -32.01 17.03
N ASP A 149 -23.56 -31.92 17.12
CA ASP A 149 -24.30 -30.67 16.95
C ASP A 149 -23.87 -29.63 18.00
N ALA A 150 -23.55 -30.05 19.22
CA ALA A 150 -22.99 -29.17 20.25
C ALA A 150 -21.59 -28.63 19.85
N ALA A 151 -20.76 -29.45 19.20
CA ALA A 151 -19.46 -29.02 18.68
C ALA A 151 -19.60 -28.01 17.54
N VAL A 152 -20.47 -28.28 16.57
CA VAL A 152 -20.79 -27.38 15.45
C VAL A 152 -21.30 -26.03 15.96
N ARG A 153 -22.29 -26.02 16.86
CA ARG A 153 -22.84 -24.77 17.42
C ARG A 153 -21.82 -23.99 18.24
N ALA A 154 -21.01 -24.67 19.06
CA ALA A 154 -19.99 -24.00 19.86
C ALA A 154 -18.92 -23.34 18.99
N HIS A 155 -18.50 -24.00 17.90
CA HIS A 155 -17.51 -23.45 16.99
C HIS A 155 -18.10 -22.30 16.14
N SER A 156 -19.32 -22.45 15.62
CA SER A 156 -20.03 -21.36 14.92
C SER A 156 -20.21 -20.14 15.82
N ALA A 157 -20.57 -20.32 17.09
CA ALA A 157 -20.73 -19.21 18.03
C ALA A 157 -19.40 -18.52 18.34
N ALA A 158 -18.27 -19.25 18.37
CA ALA A 158 -16.95 -18.65 18.53
C ALA A 158 -16.58 -17.79 17.31
N LEU A 159 -16.86 -18.27 16.10
CA LEU A 159 -16.62 -17.51 14.86
C LEU A 159 -17.52 -16.27 14.75
N ASP A 160 -18.81 -16.41 15.07
CA ASP A 160 -19.72 -15.26 15.04
C ASP A 160 -19.34 -14.19 16.09
N ALA A 161 -18.80 -14.60 17.25
CA ALA A 161 -18.31 -13.66 18.25
C ALA A 161 -16.97 -12.99 17.87
N GLU A 162 -16.16 -13.57 16.98
CA GLU A 162 -14.97 -12.89 16.43
C GLU A 162 -15.34 -11.80 15.41
N ASP A 163 -16.51 -11.93 14.78
CA ASP A 163 -17.02 -10.95 13.82
C ASP A 163 -17.86 -9.84 14.48
N ASP A 164 -18.23 -10.03 15.74
CA ASP A 164 -18.97 -9.05 16.54
C ASP A 164 -17.98 -8.06 17.19
N PRO A 165 -17.95 -6.78 16.77
CA PRO A 165 -17.01 -5.79 17.29
C PRO A 165 -17.24 -5.48 18.78
N ASP A 166 -18.43 -5.76 19.30
CA ASP A 166 -18.81 -5.48 20.69
C ASP A 166 -18.54 -6.68 21.62
N ALA A 167 -18.15 -7.83 21.08
CA ALA A 167 -17.93 -9.04 21.86
C ALA A 167 -16.67 -8.92 22.76
N PRO A 168 -16.79 -9.12 24.09
CA PRO A 168 -15.63 -9.04 24.98
C PRO A 168 -14.61 -10.14 24.68
N ALA A 169 -13.32 -9.80 24.59
CA ALA A 169 -12.24 -10.76 24.28
C ALA A 169 -12.22 -12.01 25.20
N ALA A 170 -12.56 -11.84 26.48
CA ALA A 170 -12.67 -12.95 27.44
C ALA A 170 -13.80 -13.93 27.05
N ARG A 171 -14.94 -13.41 26.59
CA ARG A 171 -16.08 -14.21 26.13
C ARG A 171 -15.72 -14.98 24.87
N VAL A 172 -15.06 -14.32 23.91
CA VAL A 172 -14.58 -14.94 22.68
C VAL A 172 -13.62 -16.10 23.00
N ALA A 173 -12.65 -15.88 23.89
CA ALA A 173 -11.72 -16.93 24.33
C ALA A 173 -12.42 -18.12 25.00
N GLU A 174 -13.45 -17.87 25.81
CA GLU A 174 -14.26 -18.92 26.44
C GLU A 174 -15.02 -19.77 25.39
N LEU A 175 -15.62 -19.11 24.39
CA LEU A 175 -16.33 -19.78 23.30
C LEU A 175 -15.40 -20.67 22.49
N TRP A 176 -14.20 -20.19 22.13
CA TRP A 176 -13.19 -21.00 21.47
C TRP A 176 -12.73 -22.20 22.30
N ALA A 177 -12.50 -22.02 23.61
CA ALA A 177 -12.14 -23.11 24.49
C ALA A 177 -13.26 -24.16 24.59
N ARG A 178 -14.53 -23.72 24.62
CA ARG A 178 -15.70 -24.59 24.62
C ARG A 178 -15.80 -25.38 23.30
N ALA A 179 -15.64 -24.71 22.16
CA ALA A 179 -15.63 -25.35 20.84
C ALA A 179 -14.56 -26.44 20.74
N GLY A 180 -13.31 -26.12 21.12
CA GLY A 180 -12.21 -27.08 21.10
C GLY A 180 -12.44 -28.29 22.02
N ARG A 181 -13.09 -28.11 23.19
CA ARG A 181 -13.48 -29.24 24.06
C ARG A 181 -14.51 -30.15 23.41
N HIS A 182 -15.57 -29.59 22.81
CA HIS A 182 -16.59 -30.39 22.15
C HIS A 182 -16.01 -31.15 20.96
N TRP A 183 -15.24 -30.50 20.07
CA TRP A 183 -14.59 -31.18 18.95
C TRP A 183 -13.59 -32.25 19.39
N ARG A 184 -12.81 -32.02 20.46
CA ARG A 184 -11.92 -33.06 21.00
C ARG A 184 -12.68 -34.30 21.45
N LEU A 185 -13.83 -34.12 22.10
CA LEU A 185 -14.66 -35.24 22.53
C LEU A 185 -15.25 -35.96 21.32
N THR A 186 -15.85 -35.23 20.38
CA THR A 186 -16.47 -35.79 19.17
C THR A 186 -15.48 -36.58 18.31
N LEU A 187 -14.32 -36.01 17.98
CA LEU A 187 -13.32 -36.63 17.09
C LEU A 187 -12.69 -37.91 17.67
N ARG A 188 -12.68 -38.06 19.01
CA ARG A 188 -12.16 -39.26 19.68
C ARG A 188 -13.13 -40.43 19.72
N ARG A 189 -14.42 -40.22 19.48
CA ARG A 189 -15.43 -41.29 19.51
C ARG A 189 -15.40 -42.10 18.23
N THR A 190 -15.37 -43.43 18.35
CA THR A 190 -15.54 -44.34 17.21
C THR A 190 -16.90 -44.16 16.56
N ASP A 191 -17.96 -44.02 17.37
CA ASP A 191 -19.34 -43.91 16.89
C ASP A 191 -19.59 -42.70 15.96
N PHE A 192 -18.80 -41.62 16.13
CA PHE A 192 -18.85 -40.46 15.23
C PHE A 192 -18.38 -40.84 13.81
N TRP A 193 -17.28 -41.59 13.73
CA TRP A 193 -16.75 -42.09 12.45
C TRP A 193 -17.62 -43.20 11.88
N ASP A 194 -18.22 -44.05 12.71
CA ASP A 194 -19.18 -45.07 12.28
C ASP A 194 -20.44 -44.44 11.68
N HIS A 195 -20.89 -43.28 12.19
CA HIS A 195 -21.95 -42.51 11.55
C HIS A 195 -21.57 -42.11 10.11
N LEU A 196 -20.38 -41.57 9.89
CA LEU A 196 -19.92 -41.21 8.55
C LEU A 196 -19.78 -42.42 7.61
N ARG A 197 -19.32 -43.57 8.12
CA ARG A 197 -19.29 -44.83 7.35
C ARG A 197 -20.68 -45.31 6.97
N HIS A 198 -21.64 -45.21 7.90
CA HIS A 198 -23.04 -45.48 7.60
C HIS A 198 -23.57 -44.52 6.51
N ARG A 199 -23.22 -43.23 6.60
CA ARG A 199 -23.63 -42.22 5.60
C ARG A 199 -23.12 -42.55 4.20
N VAL A 200 -21.85 -42.95 4.08
CA VAL A 200 -21.27 -43.46 2.81
C VAL A 200 -22.14 -44.56 2.20
N GLY A 201 -22.52 -45.57 3.00
CA GLY A 201 -23.41 -46.64 2.54
C GLY A 201 -24.81 -46.15 2.16
N SER A 202 -25.39 -45.23 2.93
CA SER A 202 -26.74 -44.71 2.70
C SER A 202 -26.86 -43.80 1.47
N LEU A 203 -25.79 -43.09 1.09
CA LEU A 203 -25.75 -42.28 -0.12
C LEU A 203 -25.66 -43.15 -1.38
N ASN A 204 -25.22 -44.41 -1.24
CA ASN A 204 -25.17 -45.44 -2.27
C ASN A 204 -24.58 -44.94 -3.60
N ASP A 205 -23.44 -44.25 -3.52
CA ASP A 205 -22.73 -43.71 -4.67
C ASP A 205 -21.37 -44.41 -4.82
N ARG A 206 -21.03 -44.81 -6.05
CA ARG A 206 -19.81 -45.57 -6.35
C ARG A 206 -18.53 -44.77 -6.08
N ALA A 207 -18.62 -43.44 -6.04
CA ALA A 207 -17.48 -42.58 -5.73
C ALA A 207 -17.19 -42.47 -4.22
N LEU A 208 -18.04 -43.03 -3.36
CA LEU A 208 -17.86 -43.01 -1.91
C LEU A 208 -17.49 -44.39 -1.37
N ASP A 209 -16.41 -44.43 -0.59
CA ASP A 209 -15.93 -45.63 0.09
C ASP A 209 -15.38 -45.30 1.49
N LEU A 210 -14.83 -46.32 2.16
CA LEU A 210 -14.25 -46.14 3.50
C LEU A 210 -12.97 -45.27 3.47
N SER A 211 -12.23 -45.22 2.36
CA SER A 211 -11.04 -44.39 2.22
C SER A 211 -11.39 -42.89 2.30
N THR A 212 -12.57 -42.51 1.79
CA THR A 212 -13.11 -41.16 1.91
C THR A 212 -13.27 -40.73 3.38
N VAL A 213 -13.75 -41.63 4.24
CA VAL A 213 -13.94 -41.34 5.67
C VAL A 213 -12.60 -41.14 6.39
N GLU A 214 -11.60 -41.97 6.08
CA GLU A 214 -10.27 -41.83 6.68
C GLU A 214 -9.54 -40.57 6.18
N ALA A 215 -9.77 -40.16 4.93
CA ALA A 215 -9.26 -38.89 4.41
C ALA A 215 -9.90 -37.67 5.09
N ILE A 216 -11.23 -37.68 5.26
CA ILE A 216 -11.95 -36.67 6.06
C ILE A 216 -11.40 -36.66 7.48
N ARG A 217 -11.19 -37.82 8.09
CA ARG A 217 -10.63 -37.95 9.44
C ARG A 217 -9.26 -37.30 9.60
N GLY A 218 -8.38 -37.45 8.60
CA GLY A 218 -7.08 -36.79 8.58
C GLY A 218 -7.16 -35.27 8.39
N ALA A 219 -8.12 -34.78 7.61
CA ALA A 219 -8.21 -33.37 7.22
C ALA A 219 -9.03 -32.49 8.18
N VAL A 220 -10.07 -33.03 8.82
CA VAL A 220 -10.98 -32.27 9.70
C VAL A 220 -10.27 -31.49 10.82
N PRO A 221 -9.28 -32.06 11.55
CA PRO A 221 -8.58 -31.31 12.59
C PRO A 221 -7.93 -30.02 12.05
N ALA A 222 -7.27 -30.09 10.89
CA ALA A 222 -6.66 -28.91 10.24
C ALA A 222 -7.73 -27.89 9.80
N THR A 223 -8.82 -28.36 9.17
CA THR A 223 -9.95 -27.51 8.75
C THR A 223 -10.57 -26.75 9.91
N LEU A 224 -10.66 -27.36 11.09
CA LEU A 224 -11.22 -26.73 12.28
C LEU A 224 -10.36 -25.59 12.84
N VAL A 225 -9.04 -25.65 12.67
CA VAL A 225 -8.11 -24.66 13.23
C VAL A 225 -7.75 -23.56 12.25
N LYS A 226 -7.88 -23.80 10.94
CA LYS A 226 -7.55 -22.80 9.92
C LYS A 226 -8.23 -21.42 10.11
N PRO A 227 -9.49 -21.30 10.57
CA PRO A 227 -10.08 -19.98 10.84
C PRO A 227 -9.30 -19.17 11.90
N LEU A 228 -8.73 -19.83 12.91
CA LEU A 228 -7.87 -19.19 13.91
C LEU A 228 -6.53 -18.74 13.29
N VAL A 229 -5.99 -19.52 12.36
CA VAL A 229 -4.78 -19.16 11.62
C VAL A 229 -5.02 -17.93 10.74
N GLU A 230 -6.14 -17.89 10.01
CA GLU A 230 -6.55 -16.72 9.22
C GLU A 230 -6.76 -15.48 10.10
N LEU A 231 -7.40 -15.63 11.27
CA LEU A 231 -7.56 -14.56 12.25
C LEU A 231 -6.21 -14.04 12.77
N ALA A 232 -5.27 -14.94 13.06
CA ALA A 232 -3.91 -14.57 13.47
C ALA A 232 -3.22 -13.74 12.38
N MET A 233 -3.42 -14.07 11.11
CA MET A 233 -2.86 -13.30 10.01
C MET A 233 -3.52 -11.92 9.84
N SER A 234 -4.80 -11.76 10.19
CA SER A 234 -5.51 -10.49 9.99
C SER A 234 -5.41 -9.51 11.16
N LEU A 235 -5.24 -9.99 12.40
CA LEU A 235 -5.25 -9.16 13.60
C LEU A 235 -3.89 -8.49 13.89
N PRO A 236 -3.86 -7.30 14.51
CA PRO A 236 -2.61 -6.66 14.95
C PRO A 236 -1.86 -7.48 16.02
N ASP A 237 -2.60 -8.14 16.92
CA ASP A 237 -2.05 -9.04 17.93
C ASP A 237 -2.45 -10.50 17.62
N PRO A 238 -1.53 -11.31 17.07
CA PRO A 238 -1.80 -12.71 16.72
C PRO A 238 -1.66 -13.67 17.92
N ALA A 239 -1.19 -13.20 19.09
CA ALA A 239 -0.82 -14.09 20.19
C ALA A 239 -2.01 -14.92 20.70
N ARG A 240 -3.18 -14.29 20.83
CA ARG A 240 -4.41 -14.95 21.28
C ARG A 240 -4.87 -16.06 20.32
N PRO A 241 -5.14 -15.80 19.03
CA PRO A 241 -5.60 -16.84 18.12
C PRO A 241 -4.59 -17.99 17.95
N ILE A 242 -3.27 -17.69 17.90
CA ILE A 242 -2.23 -18.74 17.87
C ILE A 242 -2.23 -19.59 19.14
N GLY A 243 -2.30 -18.93 20.30
CA GLY A 243 -2.37 -19.61 21.59
C GLY A 243 -3.61 -20.49 21.74
N ILE A 244 -4.73 -20.11 21.13
CA ILE A 244 -5.93 -20.93 21.04
C ILE A 244 -5.68 -22.09 20.06
N ALA A 245 -5.22 -21.83 18.83
CA ALA A 245 -4.97 -22.84 17.80
C ALA A 245 -4.08 -23.99 18.30
N ARG A 246 -3.01 -23.67 19.03
CA ARG A 246 -2.11 -24.68 19.62
C ARG A 246 -2.73 -25.55 20.72
N LYS A 247 -3.84 -25.11 21.33
CA LYS A 247 -4.59 -25.88 22.35
C LYS A 247 -5.70 -26.75 21.76
N TRP A 248 -5.98 -26.65 20.46
CA TRP A 248 -7.01 -27.44 19.78
C TRP A 248 -6.57 -28.90 19.61
N PRO A 249 -7.50 -29.84 19.32
CA PRO A 249 -7.19 -31.26 19.11
C PRO A 249 -6.50 -31.52 17.76
N VAL A 250 -5.42 -30.80 17.47
CA VAL A 250 -4.62 -30.87 16.25
C VAL A 250 -3.16 -31.06 16.64
N PRO A 251 -2.38 -31.92 15.96
CA PRO A 251 -0.95 -32.01 16.19
C PRO A 251 -0.27 -30.65 15.97
N GLU A 252 0.64 -30.29 16.87
CA GLU A 252 1.35 -28.99 16.81
C GLU A 252 2.05 -28.73 15.47
N PRO A 253 2.71 -29.73 14.81
CA PRO A 253 3.31 -29.52 13.48
C PRO A 253 2.30 -29.12 12.41
N VAL A 254 1.05 -29.62 12.48
CA VAL A 254 0.01 -29.25 11.52
C VAL A 254 -0.41 -27.79 11.71
N VAL A 255 -0.43 -27.29 12.95
CA VAL A 255 -0.69 -25.86 13.21
C VAL A 255 0.44 -24.99 12.67
N ASP A 256 1.68 -25.42 12.84
CA ASP A 256 2.84 -24.73 12.29
C ASP A 256 2.81 -24.69 10.75
N ASP A 257 2.54 -25.83 10.10
CA ASP A 257 2.41 -25.91 8.65
C ASP A 257 1.30 -24.98 8.12
N LEU A 258 0.17 -24.89 8.82
CA LEU A 258 -0.91 -23.97 8.47
C LEU A 258 -0.51 -22.51 8.62
N LEU A 259 0.23 -22.16 9.69
CA LEU A 259 0.75 -20.81 9.90
C LEU A 259 1.78 -20.44 8.81
N GLU A 260 2.68 -21.36 8.45
CA GLU A 260 3.64 -21.16 7.35
C GLU A 260 2.90 -20.94 6.01
N GLN A 261 1.92 -21.78 5.69
CA GLN A 261 1.12 -21.63 4.47
C GLN A 261 0.36 -20.30 4.43
N ALA A 262 -0.22 -19.88 5.55
CA ALA A 262 -0.96 -18.62 5.63
C ALA A 262 -0.04 -17.39 5.53
N ALA A 263 1.21 -17.52 5.98
CA ALA A 263 2.22 -16.46 5.89
C ALA A 263 2.95 -16.42 4.53
N GLU A 264 2.77 -17.41 3.64
CA GLU A 264 3.47 -17.48 2.35
C GLU A 264 3.42 -16.18 1.52
N PRO A 265 2.26 -15.51 1.37
CA PRO A 265 2.21 -14.25 0.62
C PRO A 265 3.04 -13.13 1.25
N LEU A 266 3.13 -13.08 2.60
CA LEU A 266 3.95 -12.11 3.32
C LEU A 266 5.44 -12.44 3.14
N CYS A 267 5.81 -13.72 3.30
CA CYS A 267 7.17 -14.18 3.07
C CYS A 267 7.65 -13.90 1.64
N GLY A 268 6.83 -14.16 0.62
CA GLY A 268 7.19 -13.91 -0.78
C GLY A 268 7.41 -12.42 -1.11
N ARG A 269 6.63 -11.52 -0.49
CA ARG A 269 6.89 -10.07 -0.60
C ARG A 269 8.20 -9.68 0.07
N LEU A 270 8.45 -10.16 1.30
CA LEU A 270 9.69 -9.92 2.02
C LEU A 270 10.91 -10.44 1.27
N ASP A 271 10.83 -11.65 0.68
CA ASP A 271 11.87 -12.22 -0.17
C ASP A 271 12.18 -11.30 -1.36
N THR A 272 11.15 -10.78 -2.04
CA THR A 272 11.30 -9.89 -3.21
C THR A 272 11.96 -8.56 -2.85
N MET A 273 11.50 -7.90 -1.78
CA MET A 273 12.06 -6.63 -1.31
C MET A 273 13.49 -6.81 -0.78
N LEU A 274 13.78 -7.94 -0.14
CA LEU A 274 15.12 -8.25 0.34
C LEU A 274 16.08 -8.51 -0.82
N ASP A 275 15.63 -9.18 -1.88
CA ASP A 275 16.42 -9.35 -3.11
C ASP A 275 16.77 -8.00 -3.75
N GLU A 276 15.82 -7.05 -3.78
CA GLU A 276 16.05 -5.67 -4.23
C GLU A 276 17.08 -4.95 -3.34
N ALA A 277 16.96 -5.06 -2.02
CA ALA A 277 17.93 -4.47 -1.09
C ALA A 277 19.35 -5.04 -1.30
N PHE A 278 19.48 -6.34 -1.56
CA PHE A 278 20.77 -6.95 -1.92
C PHE A 278 21.31 -6.47 -3.27
N ASP A 279 20.45 -6.23 -4.24
CA ASP A 279 20.85 -5.70 -5.55
C ASP A 279 21.39 -4.27 -5.44
N LEU A 280 20.71 -3.40 -4.68
CA LEU A 280 21.19 -2.06 -4.36
C LEU A 280 22.53 -2.11 -3.62
N LEU A 281 22.67 -3.00 -2.62
CA LEU A 281 23.91 -3.19 -1.88
C LEU A 281 25.06 -3.59 -2.81
N ARG A 282 24.82 -4.51 -3.75
CA ARG A 282 25.80 -4.97 -4.74
C ARG A 282 26.21 -3.86 -5.71
N ASN A 283 25.30 -2.94 -6.02
CA ASN A 283 25.57 -1.78 -6.86
C ASN A 283 26.24 -0.61 -6.09
N ASN A 284 26.59 -0.82 -4.82
CA ASN A 284 27.17 0.18 -3.90
C ASN A 284 26.23 1.35 -3.56
N GLU A 285 24.92 1.17 -3.72
CA GLU A 285 23.86 2.11 -3.36
C GLU A 285 23.45 1.90 -1.89
N PHE A 286 24.40 2.07 -0.96
CA PHE A 286 24.24 1.64 0.44
C PHE A 286 23.08 2.32 1.18
N VAL A 287 22.84 3.61 0.93
CA VAL A 287 21.72 4.32 1.55
C VAL A 287 20.38 3.78 1.01
N GLY A 288 20.26 3.59 -0.32
CA GLY A 288 19.07 3.02 -0.93
C GLY A 288 18.82 1.58 -0.44
N ALA A 289 19.86 0.76 -0.37
CA ALA A 289 19.77 -0.60 0.16
C ALA A 289 19.32 -0.63 1.63
N ALA A 290 19.84 0.27 2.47
CA ALA A 290 19.41 0.38 3.86
C ALA A 290 17.96 0.87 3.99
N THR A 291 17.56 1.87 3.21
CA THR A 291 16.17 2.37 3.19
C THR A 291 15.19 1.30 2.74
N CYS A 292 15.52 0.55 1.69
CA CYS A 292 14.74 -0.62 1.25
C CYS A 292 14.67 -1.68 2.38
N ALA A 293 15.78 -1.94 3.08
CA ALA A 293 15.80 -2.86 4.20
C ALA A 293 14.99 -2.38 5.43
N GLU A 294 14.93 -1.07 5.68
CA GLU A 294 14.11 -0.47 6.75
C GLU A 294 12.61 -0.63 6.47
N GLN A 295 12.19 -0.56 5.21
CA GLN A 295 10.80 -0.81 4.79
C GLN A 295 10.34 -2.25 5.07
N LEU A 296 11.27 -3.22 5.18
CA LEU A 296 10.95 -4.60 5.58
C LEU A 296 10.57 -4.72 7.07
N LEU A 297 10.98 -3.77 7.93
CA LEU A 297 10.92 -3.94 9.39
C LEU A 297 9.50 -4.13 9.95
N PRO A 298 8.47 -3.36 9.55
CA PRO A 298 7.11 -3.57 10.05
C PRO A 298 6.58 -4.97 9.72
N ASP A 299 6.80 -5.42 8.47
CA ASP A 299 6.37 -6.72 7.99
C ASP A 299 7.15 -7.87 8.63
N LEU A 300 8.45 -7.70 8.90
CA LEU A 300 9.26 -8.67 9.66
C LEU A 300 8.81 -8.76 11.12
N ARG A 301 8.45 -7.65 11.77
CA ARG A 301 7.90 -7.68 13.14
C ARG A 301 6.57 -8.43 13.18
N ARG A 302 5.70 -8.20 12.19
CA ARG A 302 4.46 -8.97 12.03
C ARG A 302 4.73 -10.45 11.75
N LEU A 303 5.68 -10.76 10.88
CA LEU A 303 6.05 -12.14 10.60
C LEU A 303 6.57 -12.84 11.85
N ARG A 304 7.41 -12.18 12.66
CA ARG A 304 7.93 -12.73 13.93
C ARG A 304 6.86 -12.96 14.99
N SER A 305 5.80 -12.14 15.01
CA SER A 305 4.70 -12.33 15.97
C SER A 305 3.83 -13.53 15.62
N VAL A 306 3.68 -13.86 14.32
CA VAL A 306 2.97 -15.05 13.86
C VAL A 306 3.85 -16.30 13.84
N LEU A 307 5.05 -16.16 13.26
CA LEU A 307 6.04 -17.21 13.05
C LEU A 307 7.36 -16.86 13.77
N PRO A 308 7.47 -17.13 15.09
CA PRO A 308 8.67 -16.85 15.85
C PRO A 308 9.93 -17.47 15.24
N ALA A 309 10.97 -16.66 15.04
CA ALA A 309 12.21 -17.09 14.37
C ALA A 309 12.92 -18.27 15.05
N GLN A 310 12.74 -18.44 16.37
CA GLN A 310 13.29 -19.57 17.12
C GLN A 310 12.69 -20.91 16.70
N ARG A 311 11.48 -20.89 16.14
CA ARG A 311 10.74 -22.08 15.70
C ARG A 311 10.73 -22.21 14.18
N PHE A 312 10.66 -21.09 13.48
CA PHE A 312 10.48 -21.04 12.03
C PHE A 312 11.76 -20.59 11.34
N ARG A 313 12.41 -21.55 10.66
CA ARG A 313 13.70 -21.33 9.97
C ARG A 313 13.62 -20.25 8.90
N ARG A 314 12.50 -20.16 8.17
CA ARG A 314 12.32 -19.14 7.13
C ARG A 314 12.30 -17.73 7.72
N THR A 315 11.58 -17.51 8.82
CA THR A 315 11.61 -16.23 9.53
C THR A 315 13.00 -15.88 10.02
N SER A 316 13.72 -16.84 10.64
CA SER A 316 15.12 -16.62 11.04
C SER A 316 15.99 -16.18 9.87
N THR A 317 15.86 -16.86 8.73
CA THR A 317 16.64 -16.55 7.52
C THR A 317 16.37 -15.14 7.02
N LEU A 318 15.10 -14.75 6.92
CA LEU A 318 14.71 -13.39 6.52
C LEU A 318 15.25 -12.32 7.48
N CYS A 319 15.10 -12.54 8.79
CA CYS A 319 15.60 -11.61 9.80
C CYS A 319 17.13 -11.47 9.73
N ASP A 320 17.88 -12.57 9.67
CA ASP A 320 19.34 -12.54 9.59
C ASP A 320 19.83 -11.90 8.29
N GLN A 321 19.19 -12.18 7.16
CA GLN A 321 19.57 -11.57 5.88
C GLN A 321 19.32 -10.06 5.86
N THR A 322 18.18 -9.58 6.37
CA THR A 322 17.92 -8.15 6.52
C THR A 322 18.93 -7.50 7.48
N ALA A 323 19.26 -8.18 8.59
CA ALA A 323 20.29 -7.71 9.52
C ALA A 323 21.67 -7.57 8.85
N VAL A 324 22.05 -8.53 7.99
CA VAL A 324 23.29 -8.48 7.21
C VAL A 324 23.31 -7.31 6.23
N VAL A 325 22.20 -7.02 5.53
CA VAL A 325 22.12 -5.85 4.63
C VAL A 325 22.34 -4.57 5.42
N LEU A 326 21.57 -4.35 6.49
CA LEU A 326 21.67 -3.15 7.33
C LEU A 326 23.08 -2.97 7.91
N ASN A 327 23.69 -4.05 8.39
CA ASN A 327 25.07 -4.06 8.88
C ASN A 327 26.09 -3.64 7.82
N ASN A 328 25.99 -4.23 6.63
CA ASN A 328 26.93 -3.94 5.54
C ASN A 328 26.78 -2.49 5.04
N CYS A 329 25.55 -1.98 4.95
CA CYS A 329 25.29 -0.58 4.61
C CYS A 329 25.88 0.37 5.65
N ALA A 330 25.71 0.07 6.94
CA ALA A 330 26.25 0.88 8.03
C ALA A 330 27.78 0.97 7.98
N LEU A 331 28.47 -0.16 7.78
CA LEU A 331 29.92 -0.17 7.63
C LEU A 331 30.38 0.63 6.40
N ALA A 332 29.71 0.45 5.27
CA ALA A 332 30.10 1.11 4.03
C ALA A 332 29.94 2.63 4.09
N VAL A 333 28.94 3.12 4.82
CA VAL A 333 28.76 4.53 5.15
C VAL A 333 29.84 5.00 6.14
N ALA A 334 30.14 4.21 7.17
CA ALA A 334 31.16 4.54 8.16
C ALA A 334 32.55 4.77 7.52
N ASP A 335 32.91 3.94 6.54
CA ASP A 335 34.17 4.04 5.80
C ASP A 335 34.26 5.31 4.94
N ARG A 336 33.12 5.84 4.47
CA ARG A 336 33.05 7.06 3.65
C ARG A 336 33.07 8.35 4.47
N ALA A 337 32.98 8.25 5.80
CA ALA A 337 33.22 9.33 6.76
C ALA A 337 32.34 10.59 6.62
N ASP A 338 31.11 10.46 6.11
CA ASP A 338 30.10 11.52 6.18
C ASP A 338 29.37 11.47 7.53
N GLU A 339 29.52 12.53 8.32
CA GLU A 339 29.08 12.57 9.72
C GLU A 339 27.57 12.54 9.88
N ALA A 340 26.82 13.17 8.97
CA ALA A 340 25.36 13.12 9.01
C ALA A 340 24.84 11.68 8.77
N GLN A 341 25.64 10.85 8.10
CA GLN A 341 25.30 9.47 7.81
C GLN A 341 25.73 8.50 8.92
N LEU A 342 26.67 8.87 9.81
CA LEU A 342 27.08 8.01 10.93
C LEU A 342 25.96 7.79 11.95
N ASP A 343 25.09 8.79 12.15
CA ASP A 343 23.92 8.64 13.03
C ASP A 343 22.87 7.71 12.45
N ARG A 344 22.64 7.78 11.14
CA ARG A 344 21.81 6.82 10.42
C ARG A 344 22.39 5.40 10.48
N ALA A 345 23.71 5.27 10.30
CA ALA A 345 24.40 3.98 10.36
C ALA A 345 24.27 3.29 11.74
N ASP A 346 24.30 4.04 12.85
CA ASP A 346 24.08 3.46 14.18
C ASP A 346 22.63 3.01 14.36
N GLY A 347 21.67 3.77 13.82
CA GLY A 347 20.27 3.34 13.72
C GLY A 347 20.10 2.02 12.98
N TRP A 348 20.79 1.85 11.83
CA TRP A 348 20.76 0.60 11.07
C TRP A 348 21.38 -0.57 11.83
N LEU A 349 22.49 -0.36 12.56
CA LEU A 349 23.10 -1.40 13.40
C LEU A 349 22.20 -1.80 14.57
N LEU A 350 21.46 -0.86 15.16
CA LEU A 350 20.49 -1.17 16.20
C LEU A 350 19.34 -2.03 15.66
N SER A 351 18.77 -1.66 14.51
CA SER A 351 17.75 -2.47 13.83
C SER A 351 18.28 -3.84 13.42
N ALA A 352 19.53 -3.92 12.96
CA ALA A 352 20.18 -5.19 12.62
C ALA A 352 20.35 -6.09 13.86
N LEU A 353 20.72 -5.54 15.02
CA LEU A 353 20.79 -6.29 16.28
C LEU A 353 19.42 -6.76 16.77
N GLU A 354 18.35 -5.97 16.57
CA GLU A 354 16.98 -6.37 16.90
C GLU A 354 16.52 -7.59 16.08
N LEU A 355 17.02 -7.70 14.85
CA LEU A 355 16.68 -8.75 13.90
C LEU A 355 17.57 -9.99 14.00
N ALA A 356 18.86 -9.84 14.28
CA ALA A 356 19.81 -10.94 14.27
C ALA A 356 19.41 -12.05 15.24
N VAL A 357 19.20 -13.25 14.68
CA VAL A 357 18.86 -14.48 15.40
C VAL A 357 20.09 -15.36 15.53
N ASP A 358 20.92 -15.40 14.49
CA ASP A 358 22.17 -16.14 14.47
C ASP A 358 23.26 -15.47 15.32
N ALA A 359 23.91 -16.26 16.19
CA ALA A 359 24.86 -15.74 17.17
C ALA A 359 26.13 -15.16 16.52
N GLU A 360 26.57 -15.70 15.39
CA GLU A 360 27.69 -15.17 14.63
C GLU A 360 27.33 -13.79 14.05
N THR A 361 26.13 -13.68 13.48
CA THR A 361 25.57 -12.42 12.96
C THR A 361 25.47 -11.36 14.06
N THR A 362 24.90 -11.69 15.23
CA THR A 362 24.83 -10.77 16.38
C THR A 362 26.21 -10.31 16.84
N THR A 363 27.18 -11.22 16.90
CA THR A 363 28.56 -10.92 17.32
C THR A 363 29.24 -9.99 16.32
N ALA A 364 29.10 -10.26 15.02
CA ALA A 364 29.65 -9.43 13.96
C ALA A 364 29.07 -8.01 13.99
N ILE A 365 27.76 -7.86 14.13
CA ILE A 365 27.10 -6.55 14.19
C ILE A 365 27.54 -5.77 15.44
N SER A 366 27.64 -6.46 16.59
CA SER A 366 28.12 -5.85 17.84
C SER A 366 29.56 -5.34 17.70
N ALA A 367 30.44 -6.12 17.07
CA ALA A 367 31.80 -5.71 16.77
C ALA A 367 31.84 -4.50 15.81
N ASN A 368 31.03 -4.52 14.75
CA ASN A 368 30.96 -3.42 13.77
C ASN A 368 30.46 -2.10 14.40
N ARG A 369 29.60 -2.18 15.42
CA ARG A 369 29.19 -0.99 16.18
C ARG A 369 30.34 -0.32 16.93
N THR A 370 31.32 -1.09 17.41
CA THR A 370 32.55 -0.53 17.99
C THR A 370 33.46 0.13 16.94
N VAL A 371 33.44 -0.38 15.69
CA VAL A 371 34.13 0.24 14.58
C VAL A 371 33.49 1.59 14.23
N LEU A 372 32.15 1.65 14.22
CA LEU A 372 31.40 2.88 13.97
C LEU A 372 31.64 3.94 15.06
N SER A 373 31.67 3.55 16.33
CA SER A 373 31.98 4.49 17.42
C SER A 373 33.39 5.08 17.28
N ALA A 374 34.38 4.25 16.93
CA ALA A 374 35.73 4.73 16.63
C ALA A 374 35.77 5.65 15.40
N ALA A 375 34.91 5.41 14.39
CA ALA A 375 34.78 6.29 13.23
C ALA A 375 34.18 7.66 13.59
N ARG A 376 33.16 7.69 14.45
CA ARG A 376 32.58 8.94 15.00
C ARG A 376 33.62 9.77 15.72
N GLU A 377 34.38 9.17 16.65
CA GLU A 377 35.44 9.90 17.35
C GLU A 377 36.50 10.47 16.40
N ARG A 378 36.86 9.73 15.33
CA ARG A 378 37.79 10.24 14.30
C ARG A 378 37.20 11.43 13.55
N ALA A 379 35.91 11.41 13.23
CA ALA A 379 35.22 12.54 12.58
C ALA A 379 35.18 13.78 13.49
N GLU A 380 34.83 13.61 14.76
CA GLU A 380 34.82 14.68 15.76
C GLU A 380 36.21 15.31 15.95
N ARG A 381 37.27 14.48 16.04
CA ARG A 381 38.66 14.98 16.12
C ARG A 381 39.04 15.80 14.88
N ARG A 382 38.67 15.35 13.67
CA ARG A 382 38.89 16.13 12.44
C ARG A 382 38.18 17.48 12.48
N ARG A 383 36.92 17.53 12.92
CA ARG A 383 36.17 18.80 13.08
C ARG A 383 36.87 19.76 14.03
N HIS A 384 37.30 19.25 15.18
CA HIS A 384 38.01 20.05 16.17
C HIS A 384 39.31 20.62 15.58
N ASP A 385 40.08 19.80 14.85
CA ASP A 385 41.31 20.24 14.20
C ASP A 385 41.07 21.25 13.07
N GLU A 386 40.03 21.07 12.26
CA GLU A 386 39.62 22.02 11.22
C GLU A 386 39.18 23.36 11.80
N ARG A 387 38.42 23.34 12.90
CA ARG A 387 38.04 24.54 13.64
C ARG A 387 39.26 25.28 14.16
N ARG A 388 40.21 24.58 14.78
CA ARG A 388 41.49 25.17 15.23
C ARG A 388 42.31 25.75 14.07
N ARG A 389 42.34 25.08 12.91
CA ARG A 389 43.00 25.58 11.69
C ARG A 389 42.30 26.82 11.14
N ALA A 390 40.97 26.87 11.14
CA ALA A 390 40.19 28.03 10.74
C ALA A 390 40.45 29.24 11.65
N GLU A 391 40.40 29.04 12.97
CA GLU A 391 40.72 30.08 13.96
C GLU A 391 42.15 30.59 13.81
N ARG A 392 43.12 29.70 13.56
CA ARG A 392 44.51 30.09 13.30
C ARG A 392 44.62 30.96 12.04
N ARG A 393 43.98 30.56 10.94
CA ARG A 393 43.94 31.35 9.69
C ARG A 393 43.29 32.71 9.90
N GLU A 394 42.25 32.80 10.73
CA GLU A 394 41.60 34.06 11.06
C GLU A 394 42.52 34.98 11.87
N ARG A 395 43.22 34.45 12.88
CA ARG A 395 44.24 35.21 13.64
C ARG A 395 45.36 35.72 12.74
N GLU A 396 45.88 34.89 11.85
CA GLU A 396 46.91 35.30 10.88
C GLU A 396 46.40 36.40 9.93
N ARG A 397 45.14 36.34 9.47
CA ARG A 397 44.52 37.42 8.67
C ARG A 397 44.41 38.72 9.46
N ARG A 398 43.99 38.68 10.73
CA ARG A 398 43.89 39.87 11.59
C ARG A 398 45.28 40.51 11.80
N GLN A 399 46.29 39.70 12.08
CA GLN A 399 47.67 40.17 12.22
C GLN A 399 48.21 40.80 10.94
N TRP A 400 47.93 40.21 9.77
CA TRP A 400 48.29 40.80 8.48
C TRP A 400 47.59 42.13 8.22
N GLN A 401 46.31 42.26 8.59
CA GLN A 401 45.57 43.52 8.47
C GLN A 401 46.16 44.61 9.37
N GLU A 402 46.56 44.28 10.60
CA GLU A 402 47.23 45.21 11.51
C GLU A 402 48.59 45.68 10.95
N ILE A 403 49.40 44.76 10.43
CA ILE A 403 50.69 45.08 9.79
C ILE A 403 50.47 46.02 8.59
N GLU A 404 49.46 45.77 7.75
CA GLU A 404 49.19 46.59 6.58
C GLU A 404 48.66 47.98 6.98
N GLN A 405 47.81 48.07 8.00
CA GLN A 405 47.38 49.35 8.57
C GLN A 405 48.57 50.15 9.13
N GLU A 406 49.52 49.49 9.79
CA GLU A 406 50.71 50.16 10.30
C GLU A 406 51.61 50.65 9.16
N ARG A 407 51.78 49.84 8.09
CA ARG A 407 52.49 50.25 6.87
C ARG A 407 51.83 51.45 6.21
N GLN A 408 50.50 51.48 6.15
CA GLN A 408 49.74 52.61 5.61
C GLN A 408 49.94 53.87 6.45
N ARG A 409 49.84 53.77 7.79
CA ARG A 409 50.15 54.87 8.72
C ARG A 409 51.58 55.40 8.54
N ARG A 410 52.56 54.51 8.37
CA ARG A 410 53.96 54.91 8.09
C ARG A 410 54.11 55.62 6.74
N ARG A 411 53.41 55.15 5.69
CA ARG A 411 53.38 55.82 4.38
C ARG A 411 52.78 57.22 4.48
N GLU A 412 51.67 57.37 5.21
CA GLU A 412 51.03 58.67 5.44
C GLU A 412 51.93 59.63 6.22
N ARG A 413 52.61 59.16 7.27
CA ARG A 413 53.60 59.96 8.02
C ARG A 413 54.74 60.43 7.11
N ARG A 414 55.31 59.54 6.30
CA ARG A 414 56.36 59.88 5.32
C ARG A 414 55.85 60.85 4.25
N ALA A 415 54.60 60.71 3.79
CA ALA A 415 54.00 61.62 2.83
C ALA A 415 53.78 63.02 3.42
N ARG A 416 53.32 63.12 4.67
CA ARG A 416 53.23 64.39 5.40
C ARG A 416 54.60 65.03 5.53
N GLN A 417 55.60 64.26 5.97
CA GLN A 417 56.98 64.75 6.13
C GLN A 417 57.59 65.22 4.79
N ARG A 418 57.36 64.49 3.69
CA ARG A 418 57.74 64.92 2.33
C ARG A 418 57.03 66.20 1.91
N ARG A 419 55.74 66.36 2.19
CA ARG A 419 55.01 67.60 1.92
C ARG A 419 55.58 68.78 2.70
N THR A 420 55.97 68.57 3.96
CA THR A 420 56.62 69.62 4.76
C THR A 420 57.98 70.00 4.16
N VAL A 421 58.83 69.03 3.80
CA VAL A 421 60.13 69.30 3.17
C VAL A 421 59.96 70.00 1.81
N ILE A 422 59.01 69.55 0.97
CA ILE A 422 58.70 70.19 -0.31
C ILE A 422 58.19 71.62 -0.10
N ALA A 423 57.32 71.87 0.88
CA ALA A 423 56.85 73.22 1.20
C ALA A 423 57.98 74.13 1.70
N THR A 424 58.92 73.59 2.47
CA THR A 424 60.09 74.33 2.98
C THR A 424 61.07 74.65 1.84
N LEU A 425 61.28 73.70 0.92
CA LEU A 425 62.08 73.88 -0.30
C LEU A 425 61.40 74.85 -1.30
N ALA A 426 60.07 74.81 -1.42
CA ALA A 426 59.32 75.76 -2.24
C ALA A 426 59.38 77.18 -1.66
N ALA A 427 59.36 77.33 -0.33
CA ALA A 427 59.54 78.63 0.34
C ALA A 427 60.98 79.18 0.21
N THR A 428 61.99 78.31 0.10
CA THR A 428 63.38 78.72 -0.19
C THR A 428 63.60 79.03 -1.67
N LEU A 429 62.97 78.30 -2.59
CA LEU A 429 63.00 78.57 -4.03
C LEU A 429 62.19 79.83 -4.43
N ALA A 430 61.13 80.17 -3.70
CA ALA A 430 60.35 81.40 -3.91
C ALA A 430 61.11 82.69 -3.54
N ARG A 431 62.24 82.60 -2.83
CA ARG A 431 63.11 83.74 -2.52
C ARG A 431 64.23 83.97 -3.53
N SER A 432 64.44 83.08 -4.50
CA SER A 432 65.63 83.11 -5.36
C SER A 432 65.36 82.72 -6.81
N ARG A 433 64.23 83.16 -7.40
CA ARG A 433 64.01 83.08 -8.86
C ARG A 433 62.81 83.91 -9.32
N ALA A 434 62.92 85.23 -9.16
CA ALA A 434 62.65 86.12 -10.29
C ALA A 434 63.75 85.84 -11.34
N ASN A 435 63.38 85.75 -12.61
CA ASN A 435 64.19 85.44 -13.80
C ASN A 435 64.28 83.97 -14.27
N LEU A 436 63.90 83.86 -15.55
CA LEU A 436 63.95 82.74 -16.50
C LEU A 436 62.81 81.71 -16.45
N TYR A 437 61.72 82.14 -17.08
CA TYR A 437 60.98 81.36 -18.06
C TYR A 437 61.88 80.59 -19.06
N LEU A 438 61.25 79.55 -19.63
CA LEU A 438 61.52 78.86 -20.90
C LEU A 438 62.40 77.59 -20.92
N LEU A 439 61.75 76.53 -21.41
CA LEU A 439 62.26 75.40 -22.20
C LEU A 439 62.93 74.24 -21.44
N SER A 440 62.21 73.13 -21.30
CA SER A 440 62.46 71.89 -22.06
C SER A 440 61.61 70.72 -21.53
N PHE A 441 60.51 70.45 -22.22
CA PHE A 441 59.77 69.19 -22.14
C PHE A 441 60.43 68.21 -23.11
N ALA A 442 61.12 67.16 -22.61
CA ALA A 442 61.41 65.96 -23.38
C ALA A 442 61.87 64.77 -22.51
N ALA A 443 61.19 63.64 -22.72
CA ALA A 443 61.70 62.26 -22.72
C ALA A 443 61.70 61.39 -21.42
N MET A 444 61.19 60.16 -21.64
CA MET A 444 61.28 58.89 -20.88
C MET A 444 60.32 58.71 -19.69
N GLY A 445 59.60 57.58 -19.54
CA GLY A 445 59.60 56.32 -20.28
C GLY A 445 58.67 55.30 -19.61
N THR A 446 57.74 54.77 -20.42
CA THR A 446 57.27 53.37 -20.48
C THR A 446 57.60 52.40 -19.33
N ARG A 447 56.56 51.88 -18.67
CA ARG A 447 56.34 50.43 -18.35
C ARG A 447 55.17 50.29 -17.36
N ARG A 448 53.93 50.20 -17.87
CA ARG A 448 52.78 49.75 -17.07
C ARG A 448 51.58 49.30 -17.91
N THR A 449 51.83 48.43 -18.89
CA THR A 449 50.75 47.84 -19.72
C THR A 449 51.10 46.41 -20.11
N LEU A 450 51.29 45.54 -19.12
CA LEU A 450 51.37 44.08 -19.37
C LEU A 450 50.91 43.18 -18.21
N VAL A 451 50.46 43.74 -17.07
CA VAL A 451 49.98 42.92 -15.92
C VAL A 451 48.45 42.97 -15.76
N THR A 452 47.77 43.93 -16.37
CA THR A 452 46.30 44.08 -16.26
C THR A 452 45.49 43.20 -17.21
N VAL A 453 46.08 42.66 -18.28
CA VAL A 453 45.36 41.80 -19.24
C VAL A 453 45.36 40.32 -18.83
N ALA A 454 46.41 39.84 -18.15
CA ALA A 454 46.48 38.45 -17.68
C ALA A 454 45.59 38.17 -16.43
N ALA A 455 45.40 39.16 -15.55
CA ALA A 455 44.54 39.02 -14.38
C ALA A 455 43.04 39.03 -14.71
N GLY A 456 42.64 39.76 -15.77
CA GLY A 456 41.25 39.80 -16.24
C GLY A 456 40.81 38.50 -16.91
N ALA A 457 41.69 37.87 -17.69
CA ALA A 457 41.37 36.62 -18.39
C ALA A 457 41.26 35.41 -17.45
N LEU A 458 42.09 35.32 -16.41
CA LEU A 458 42.02 34.25 -15.40
C LEU A 458 40.83 34.41 -14.45
N PHE A 459 40.41 35.65 -14.16
CA PHE A 459 39.20 35.90 -13.36
C PHE A 459 37.92 35.57 -14.16
N MET A 460 37.88 35.89 -15.46
CA MET A 460 36.76 35.50 -16.34
C MET A 460 36.68 33.99 -16.54
N LEU A 461 37.80 33.27 -16.73
CA LEU A 461 37.80 31.81 -16.83
C LEU A 461 37.43 31.12 -15.50
N GLY A 462 37.83 31.69 -14.36
CA GLY A 462 37.44 31.19 -13.04
C GLY A 462 35.95 31.39 -12.72
N VAL A 463 35.37 32.53 -13.11
CA VAL A 463 33.94 32.82 -12.90
C VAL A 463 33.06 32.01 -13.86
N VAL A 464 33.47 31.81 -15.12
CA VAL A 464 32.75 30.95 -16.06
C VAL A 464 32.88 29.47 -15.68
N GLY A 465 34.04 29.03 -15.19
CA GLY A 465 34.23 27.65 -14.71
C GLY A 465 33.43 27.31 -13.45
N LEU A 466 33.28 28.25 -12.51
CA LEU A 466 32.46 28.05 -11.31
C LEU A 466 30.95 28.09 -11.63
N ALA A 467 30.53 28.92 -12.58
CA ALA A 467 29.13 29.01 -13.03
C ALA A 467 28.69 27.76 -13.82
N VAL A 468 29.60 27.14 -14.57
CA VAL A 468 29.32 25.89 -15.32
C VAL A 468 29.31 24.66 -14.39
N TRP A 469 30.08 24.65 -13.30
CA TRP A 469 30.07 23.51 -12.37
C TRP A 469 28.89 23.50 -11.40
N GLN A 470 28.34 24.67 -11.03
CA GLN A 470 27.10 24.75 -10.24
C GLN A 470 25.81 24.51 -11.05
N THR A 471 25.87 24.48 -12.38
CA THR A 471 24.70 24.28 -13.26
C THR A 471 24.66 22.90 -13.92
N ALA A 472 25.66 22.03 -13.67
CA ALA A 472 25.76 20.70 -14.27
C ALA A 472 25.37 19.55 -13.32
N SER A 473 24.46 19.78 -12.37
CA SER A 473 23.67 18.66 -11.84
C SER A 473 22.71 18.23 -12.95
N ALA A 474 22.99 17.10 -13.60
CA ALA A 474 22.13 16.55 -14.64
C ALA A 474 20.69 16.48 -14.13
N GLN A 475 19.81 17.30 -14.71
CA GLN A 475 18.38 17.25 -14.41
C GLN A 475 17.87 15.89 -14.88
N GLU A 476 17.41 15.06 -13.94
CA GLU A 476 16.83 13.76 -14.23
C GLU A 476 15.49 13.97 -14.93
N THR A 477 15.32 13.40 -16.12
CA THR A 477 14.02 13.35 -16.80
C THR A 477 13.38 11.99 -16.56
N ALA A 478 12.09 11.95 -16.21
CA ALA A 478 11.39 10.70 -15.97
C ALA A 478 10.01 10.69 -16.65
N MET A 479 9.58 9.52 -17.10
CA MET A 479 8.24 9.34 -17.65
C MET A 479 7.20 9.42 -16.54
N VAL A 480 6.11 10.15 -16.77
CA VAL A 480 4.96 10.19 -15.86
C VAL A 480 3.70 9.63 -16.52
N TRP A 481 3.81 9.22 -17.79
CA TRP A 481 2.75 8.58 -18.55
C TRP A 481 3.32 7.55 -19.52
N ALA A 482 3.35 6.28 -19.09
CA ALA A 482 3.82 5.13 -19.85
C ALA A 482 2.69 4.12 -20.08
N ALA A 483 2.97 3.08 -20.86
CA ALA A 483 2.01 1.99 -21.08
C ALA A 483 1.63 1.24 -19.80
N ARG A 484 2.54 1.16 -18.83
CA ARG A 484 2.30 0.53 -17.53
C ARG A 484 2.69 1.49 -16.42
N VAL A 485 1.96 1.47 -15.31
CA VAL A 485 2.26 2.30 -14.14
C VAL A 485 3.69 2.05 -13.63
N SER A 486 4.16 0.80 -13.68
CA SER A 486 5.50 0.42 -13.23
C SER A 486 6.66 1.04 -14.03
N ALA A 487 6.37 1.65 -15.19
CA ALA A 487 7.37 2.32 -16.02
C ALA A 487 7.36 3.85 -15.83
N ASN A 488 6.47 4.37 -14.97
CA ASN A 488 6.45 5.77 -14.59
C ASN A 488 7.43 6.05 -13.43
N ALA A 489 7.73 7.32 -13.23
CA ALA A 489 8.42 7.82 -12.06
C ALA A 489 7.70 7.36 -10.77
N PRO A 490 8.42 7.04 -9.68
CA PRO A 490 7.79 6.70 -8.42
C PRO A 490 6.92 7.83 -7.85
N VAL A 491 5.91 7.45 -7.05
CA VAL A 491 5.13 8.39 -6.23
C VAL A 491 6.05 9.13 -5.25
N GLY A 492 5.78 10.41 -5.00
CA GLY A 492 6.59 11.27 -4.14
C GLY A 492 7.79 11.95 -4.83
N ARG A 493 7.96 11.78 -6.16
CA ARG A 493 8.98 12.52 -6.90
C ARG A 493 8.50 13.92 -7.27
N CYS A 494 9.40 14.89 -7.20
CA CYS A 494 9.08 16.31 -7.38
C CYS A 494 9.40 16.84 -8.77
N ILE A 495 8.50 17.65 -9.32
CA ILE A 495 8.55 18.27 -10.64
C ILE A 495 9.00 19.73 -10.48
N GLY A 496 10.06 20.11 -11.19
CA GLY A 496 10.70 21.41 -11.01
C GLY A 496 9.81 22.60 -11.35
N GLN A 497 9.24 22.61 -12.56
CA GLN A 497 8.44 23.73 -13.07
C GLN A 497 7.11 23.26 -13.66
N GLU A 498 6.09 24.12 -13.62
CA GLU A 498 4.79 23.86 -14.24
C GLU A 498 4.90 23.59 -15.75
N SER A 499 5.83 24.27 -16.42
CA SER A 499 6.11 24.08 -17.84
C SER A 499 6.53 22.65 -18.18
N ASP A 500 7.15 21.93 -17.23
CA ASP A 500 7.54 20.52 -17.42
C ASP A 500 6.31 19.59 -17.43
N TRP A 501 5.19 19.99 -16.82
CA TRP A 501 3.96 19.20 -16.77
C TRP A 501 3.07 19.36 -18.00
N SER A 502 3.23 20.44 -18.76
CA SER A 502 2.35 20.76 -19.88
C SER A 502 2.51 19.76 -21.05
N ALA A 503 1.49 18.92 -21.26
CA ALA A 503 1.26 18.07 -22.45
C ALA A 503 2.36 17.05 -22.83
N THR A 504 3.31 16.75 -21.94
CA THR A 504 4.37 15.78 -22.21
C THR A 504 4.28 14.55 -21.30
N THR A 505 4.66 13.40 -21.82
CA THR A 505 4.72 12.14 -21.04
C THR A 505 5.96 12.05 -20.15
N THR A 506 6.87 13.02 -20.23
CA THR A 506 8.18 13.02 -19.56
C THR A 506 8.40 14.38 -18.92
N VAL A 507 8.69 14.40 -17.62
CA VAL A 507 8.89 15.63 -16.84
C VAL A 507 10.33 15.71 -16.34
N ARG A 508 10.79 16.91 -16.01
CA ARG A 508 12.06 17.11 -15.30
C ARG A 508 11.83 16.99 -13.80
N LEU A 509 12.52 16.05 -13.19
CA LEU A 509 12.51 15.85 -11.75
C LEU A 509 13.53 16.76 -11.07
N THR A 510 13.21 17.18 -9.86
CA THR A 510 14.10 17.89 -8.95
C THR A 510 14.07 17.22 -7.58
N ASP A 511 15.07 17.53 -6.76
CA ASP A 511 15.09 17.21 -5.34
C ASP A 511 13.93 17.93 -4.64
N CYS A 512 13.15 17.19 -3.84
CA CYS A 512 11.99 17.70 -3.10
C CYS A 512 12.36 18.67 -1.97
N ASP A 513 13.61 18.65 -1.50
CA ASP A 513 14.12 19.63 -0.54
C ASP A 513 14.34 21.01 -1.17
N ARG A 514 14.29 21.11 -2.51
CA ARG A 514 14.35 22.37 -3.25
C ARG A 514 12.94 22.86 -3.60
N PRO A 515 12.75 24.19 -3.76
CA PRO A 515 11.50 24.72 -4.28
C PRO A 515 11.13 24.06 -5.61
N HIS A 516 9.92 23.49 -5.67
CA HIS A 516 9.43 22.75 -6.82
C HIS A 516 7.95 23.06 -7.06
N TRP A 517 7.45 22.81 -8.28
CA TRP A 517 6.08 23.15 -8.64
C TRP A 517 5.07 22.15 -8.06
N GLY A 518 5.33 20.86 -8.25
CA GLY A 518 4.39 19.81 -7.87
C GLY A 518 5.07 18.49 -7.56
N GLU A 519 4.33 17.58 -6.95
CA GLU A 519 4.80 16.25 -6.54
C GLU A 519 3.86 15.17 -7.06
N ILE A 520 4.42 14.06 -7.54
CA ILE A 520 3.64 12.94 -8.07
C ILE A 520 2.86 12.30 -6.91
N LEU A 521 1.54 12.45 -6.97
CA LEU A 521 0.61 12.00 -5.94
C LEU A 521 0.25 10.52 -6.11
N GLY A 522 0.15 10.04 -7.35
CA GLY A 522 -0.20 8.65 -7.62
C GLY A 522 -0.65 8.35 -9.04
N TYR A 523 -0.91 7.07 -9.28
CA TYR A 523 -1.37 6.52 -10.55
C TYR A 523 -2.67 5.71 -10.38
N PRO A 524 -3.77 6.32 -9.95
CA PRO A 524 -4.97 5.56 -9.63
C PRO A 524 -5.56 4.91 -10.87
N ARG A 525 -5.95 3.65 -10.71
CA ARG A 525 -6.67 2.91 -11.73
C ARG A 525 -8.07 3.51 -11.92
N LEU A 526 -8.46 3.74 -13.17
CA LEU A 526 -9.77 4.26 -13.55
C LEU A 526 -10.76 3.14 -13.86
N ALA A 527 -10.28 2.04 -14.44
CA ALA A 527 -11.08 0.87 -14.80
C ALA A 527 -10.23 -0.40 -14.90
N PRO A 528 -10.85 -1.60 -14.94
CA PRO A 528 -10.18 -2.82 -15.36
C PRO A 528 -9.45 -2.66 -16.70
N SER A 529 -8.41 -3.46 -16.92
CA SER A 529 -7.67 -3.49 -18.19
C SER A 529 -7.58 -4.97 -18.61
N PRO A 530 -8.26 -5.38 -19.70
CA PRO A 530 -9.05 -4.55 -20.61
C PRO A 530 -10.43 -4.15 -20.07
N SER A 531 -10.99 -3.03 -20.58
CA SER A 531 -12.41 -2.65 -20.39
C SER A 531 -12.93 -1.79 -21.54
N PRO A 532 -14.26 -1.78 -21.82
CA PRO A 532 -14.85 -0.82 -22.75
C PRO A 532 -14.51 0.63 -22.37
N TYR A 533 -14.35 1.51 -23.37
CA TYR A 533 -14.14 2.93 -23.14
C TYR A 533 -15.42 3.58 -22.61
N PRO A 534 -15.39 4.24 -21.44
CA PRO A 534 -16.61 4.76 -20.83
C PRO A 534 -17.05 6.13 -21.39
N GLY A 535 -16.28 6.69 -22.33
CA GLY A 535 -16.49 8.04 -22.87
C GLY A 535 -15.66 9.11 -22.14
N ASP A 536 -15.32 10.19 -22.85
CA ASP A 536 -14.39 11.23 -22.37
C ASP A 536 -14.85 11.85 -21.05
N ASP A 537 -16.13 12.22 -20.94
CA ASP A 537 -16.70 12.84 -19.73
C ASP A 537 -16.52 11.95 -18.49
N GLN A 538 -16.72 10.64 -18.64
CA GLN A 538 -16.60 9.69 -17.54
C GLN A 538 -15.14 9.42 -17.18
N VAL A 539 -14.22 9.39 -18.15
CA VAL A 539 -12.79 9.27 -17.86
C VAL A 539 -12.29 10.48 -17.08
N VAL A 540 -12.64 11.69 -17.53
CA VAL A 540 -12.26 12.93 -16.84
C VAL A 540 -12.84 12.99 -15.43
N ALA A 541 -14.11 12.60 -15.25
CA ALA A 541 -14.75 12.54 -13.94
C ALA A 541 -14.07 11.51 -13.01
N LEU A 542 -13.76 10.31 -13.52
CA LEU A 542 -13.07 9.26 -12.78
C LEU A 542 -11.67 9.71 -12.35
N ALA A 543 -10.89 10.28 -13.27
CA ALA A 543 -9.55 10.74 -12.98
C ALA A 543 -9.54 11.86 -11.94
N ARG A 544 -10.43 12.86 -12.10
CA ARG A 544 -10.60 13.94 -11.12
C ARG A 544 -10.96 13.40 -9.74
N PHE A 545 -11.92 12.48 -9.67
CA PHE A 545 -12.36 11.88 -8.40
C PHE A 545 -11.24 11.09 -7.74
N ARG A 546 -10.57 10.21 -8.48
CA ARG A 546 -9.49 9.37 -7.95
C ARG A 546 -8.27 10.17 -7.51
N CYS A 547 -7.86 11.18 -8.27
CA CYS A 547 -6.80 12.10 -7.86
C CYS A 547 -7.20 12.91 -6.61
N GLY A 548 -8.45 13.36 -6.53
CA GLY A 548 -8.96 14.08 -5.36
C GLY A 548 -9.01 13.23 -4.08
N LEU A 549 -9.41 11.94 -4.20
CA LEU A 549 -9.35 11.00 -3.08
C LEU A 549 -7.90 10.77 -2.61
N GLN A 550 -6.95 10.62 -3.53
CA GLN A 550 -5.53 10.50 -3.17
C GLN A 550 -5.03 11.77 -2.46
N LEU A 551 -5.41 12.96 -2.95
CA LEU A 551 -5.02 14.22 -2.32
C LEU A 551 -5.53 14.30 -0.88
N SER A 552 -6.79 13.90 -0.68
CA SER A 552 -7.42 13.82 0.65
C SER A 552 -6.73 12.82 1.57
N SER A 553 -6.33 11.65 1.04
CA SER A 553 -5.61 10.61 1.82
C SER A 553 -4.27 11.08 2.39
N GLN A 554 -3.67 12.11 1.79
CA GLN A 554 -2.43 12.74 2.27
C GLN A 554 -2.66 13.74 3.40
N GLY A 555 -3.93 14.07 3.71
CA GLY A 555 -4.30 15.08 4.70
C GLY A 555 -4.06 16.51 4.22
N LEU A 556 -3.90 16.71 2.91
CA LEU A 556 -3.60 18.01 2.31
C LEU A 556 -4.89 18.83 2.14
N SER A 557 -4.83 20.09 2.55
CA SER A 557 -6.00 20.98 2.49
C SER A 557 -6.33 21.36 1.05
N PRO A 558 -7.57 21.10 0.55
CA PRO A 558 -7.99 21.48 -0.79
C PRO A 558 -8.18 23.00 -0.95
N ALA A 559 -8.00 23.79 0.11
CA ALA A 559 -7.95 25.26 0.04
C ALA A 559 -6.57 25.76 -0.42
N ILE A 560 -5.51 24.99 -0.16
CA ILE A 560 -4.11 25.36 -0.44
C ILE A 560 -3.60 24.58 -1.64
N PHE A 561 -3.94 23.29 -1.71
CA PHE A 561 -3.45 22.37 -2.72
C PHE A 561 -4.56 21.93 -3.65
N GLU A 562 -4.17 21.59 -4.87
CA GLU A 562 -5.02 20.93 -5.84
C GLU A 562 -4.21 19.91 -6.64
N SER A 563 -4.91 19.09 -7.41
CA SER A 563 -4.29 18.05 -8.22
C SER A 563 -4.45 18.35 -9.70
N SER A 564 -3.32 18.42 -10.39
CA SER A 564 -3.22 18.34 -11.84
C SER A 564 -3.21 16.88 -12.29
N ARG A 565 -3.72 16.59 -13.49
CA ARG A 565 -3.88 15.21 -13.97
C ARG A 565 -3.59 15.03 -15.46
N ILE A 566 -3.17 13.82 -15.82
CA ILE A 566 -3.14 13.33 -17.20
C ILE A 566 -4.13 12.17 -17.29
N ASP A 567 -5.10 12.30 -18.19
CA ASP A 567 -6.21 11.37 -18.36
C ASP A 567 -6.02 10.60 -19.69
N PRO A 568 -6.30 9.28 -19.76
CA PRO A 568 -6.19 8.51 -21.00
C PRO A 568 -7.31 8.89 -21.96
N ASP A 569 -7.00 9.18 -23.22
CA ASP A 569 -8.02 9.32 -24.26
C ASP A 569 -8.44 7.96 -24.86
N ALA A 570 -9.49 7.97 -25.69
CA ALA A 570 -10.01 6.77 -26.34
C ALA A 570 -8.98 5.98 -27.16
N ARG A 571 -7.92 6.62 -27.66
CA ARG A 571 -6.89 5.98 -28.51
C ARG A 571 -5.91 5.15 -27.70
N VAL A 572 -5.67 5.55 -26.45
CA VAL A 572 -4.75 4.86 -25.54
C VAL A 572 -5.48 4.03 -24.48
N TRP A 573 -6.81 4.10 -24.42
CA TRP A 573 -7.59 3.23 -23.54
C TRP A 573 -7.45 1.75 -23.93
N ASN A 574 -7.33 0.88 -22.93
CA ASN A 574 -7.18 -0.55 -23.14
C ASN A 574 -8.53 -1.26 -23.17
N THR A 575 -9.00 -1.50 -24.39
CA THR A 575 -10.17 -2.33 -24.71
C THR A 575 -9.82 -3.81 -24.98
N GLY A 576 -8.55 -4.19 -24.85
CA GLY A 576 -8.00 -5.50 -25.24
C GLY A 576 -6.92 -5.43 -26.31
N ASP A 577 -6.92 -4.34 -27.10
CA ASP A 577 -6.07 -4.20 -28.28
C ASP A 577 -4.85 -3.28 -28.06
N THR A 578 -4.78 -2.63 -26.91
CA THR A 578 -3.67 -1.72 -26.57
C THR A 578 -2.89 -2.27 -25.38
N ARG A 579 -1.61 -1.87 -25.29
CA ARG A 579 -0.71 -2.26 -24.19
C ARG A 579 -0.82 -1.37 -22.95
N PHE A 580 -1.65 -0.33 -23.01
CA PHE A 580 -1.75 0.67 -21.96
C PHE A 580 -2.58 0.13 -20.78
N GLU A 581 -2.35 0.62 -19.58
CA GLU A 581 -3.23 0.39 -18.43
C GLU A 581 -4.24 1.56 -18.33
N ASN A 582 -5.45 1.29 -17.84
CA ASN A 582 -6.50 2.30 -17.70
C ASN A 582 -6.34 3.04 -16.35
N TYR A 583 -5.39 3.97 -16.28
CA TYR A 583 -5.07 4.77 -15.09
C TYR A 583 -4.99 6.27 -15.41
N ALA A 584 -5.00 7.13 -14.39
CA ALA A 584 -4.65 8.55 -14.52
C ALA A 584 -3.33 8.84 -13.80
N THR A 585 -2.59 9.87 -14.22
CA THR A 585 -1.46 10.38 -13.43
C THR A 585 -1.91 11.59 -12.64
N CYS A 586 -1.67 11.59 -11.33
CA CYS A 586 -2.03 12.68 -10.43
C CYS A 586 -0.78 13.38 -9.91
N VAL A 587 -0.76 14.71 -9.96
CA VAL A 587 0.30 15.55 -9.38
C VAL A 587 -0.34 16.58 -8.46
N VAL A 588 0.11 16.66 -7.22
CA VAL A 588 -0.29 17.72 -6.29
C VAL A 588 0.57 18.95 -6.50
N HIS A 589 -0.06 20.12 -6.54
CA HIS A 589 0.63 21.41 -6.53
C HIS A 589 -0.18 22.42 -5.71
N ARG A 590 0.42 23.58 -5.42
CA ARG A 590 -0.31 24.67 -4.76
C ARG A 590 -1.28 25.32 -5.74
N ARG A 591 -2.48 25.64 -5.26
CA ARG A 591 -3.52 26.32 -6.06
C ARG A 591 -3.13 27.76 -6.43
N ASP A 592 -2.32 28.42 -5.61
CA ASP A 592 -1.82 29.77 -5.90
C ASP A 592 -0.65 29.79 -6.90
N GLY A 593 -0.24 28.61 -7.42
CA GLY A 593 0.89 28.47 -8.33
C GLY A 593 2.25 28.74 -7.70
N ALA A 594 2.31 29.05 -6.40
CA ALA A 594 3.58 29.24 -5.71
C ALA A 594 4.34 27.91 -5.60
N PRO A 595 5.68 27.93 -5.59
CA PRO A 595 6.45 26.72 -5.40
C PRO A 595 6.22 26.13 -4.01
N ILE A 596 6.17 24.80 -3.93
CA ILE A 596 6.19 24.05 -2.68
C ILE A 596 7.60 24.19 -2.07
N SER A 597 7.66 24.56 -0.79
CA SER A 597 8.91 24.72 -0.04
C SER A 597 8.75 24.01 1.31
N GLY A 598 9.74 23.22 1.73
CA GLY A 598 9.70 22.54 3.03
C GLY A 598 9.73 21.01 2.99
N GLY A 599 10.24 20.40 1.91
CA GLY A 599 10.34 18.94 1.76
C GLY A 599 9.12 18.33 1.05
N PRO A 600 9.05 17.00 0.98
CA PRO A 600 7.96 16.28 0.31
C PRO A 600 6.62 16.46 1.03
N LEU A 601 5.56 16.67 0.25
CA LEU A 601 4.16 16.69 0.70
C LEU A 601 3.54 15.29 0.66
N VAL A 602 3.93 14.48 -0.31
CA VAL A 602 3.37 13.14 -0.54
C VAL A 602 4.19 12.12 0.21
N ASP A 603 3.50 11.38 1.06
CA ASP A 603 4.03 10.25 1.81
C ASP A 603 3.37 8.97 1.24
N PRO A 604 4.11 8.14 0.49
CA PRO A 604 3.57 6.92 -0.11
C PRO A 604 2.98 5.93 0.90
N GLU A 605 3.41 6.00 2.17
CA GLU A 605 2.94 5.12 3.24
C GLU A 605 1.69 5.67 3.94
N ARG A 606 1.37 6.96 3.75
CA ARG A 606 0.22 7.61 4.40
C ARG A 606 -1.08 7.21 3.72
N GLN A 607 -1.97 6.59 4.50
CA GLN A 607 -3.31 6.18 4.06
C GLN A 607 -4.38 6.67 5.05
N LEU A 608 -4.67 7.97 5.06
CA LEU A 608 -5.88 8.45 5.75
C LEU A 608 -7.12 7.98 4.99
N PRO A 609 -8.24 7.70 5.67
CA PRO A 609 -9.50 7.33 5.01
C PRO A 609 -9.90 8.40 3.97
N PRO A 610 -9.87 8.07 2.66
CA PRO A 610 -10.04 9.07 1.63
C PRO A 610 -11.50 9.50 1.54
N SER A 611 -11.74 10.80 1.59
CA SER A 611 -13.06 11.38 1.35
C SER A 611 -12.94 12.68 0.58
N LEU A 612 -13.87 12.96 -0.32
CA LEU A 612 -13.81 14.13 -1.18
C LEU A 612 -15.17 14.82 -1.22
N ARG A 613 -15.22 16.11 -0.91
CA ARG A 613 -16.44 16.89 -1.11
C ARG A 613 -16.60 17.24 -2.59
N MET A 614 -17.73 16.86 -3.16
CA MET A 614 -18.05 17.11 -4.57
C MET A 614 -19.51 17.51 -4.73
N SER A 615 -19.78 18.33 -5.73
CA SER A 615 -21.16 18.68 -6.07
C SER A 615 -21.82 17.60 -6.93
N LEU A 616 -23.00 17.13 -6.55
CA LEU A 616 -23.83 16.26 -7.41
C LEU A 616 -24.48 17.03 -8.57
N TYR A 617 -24.41 18.36 -8.56
CA TYR A 617 -25.00 19.27 -9.55
C TYR A 617 -24.01 20.35 -9.95
N THR A 618 -23.38 20.19 -11.11
CA THR A 618 -22.55 21.22 -11.74
C THR A 618 -23.06 21.53 -13.16
N ASP A 619 -22.46 22.54 -13.79
CA ASP A 619 -22.72 22.92 -15.17
C ASP A 619 -22.27 21.88 -16.21
N ALA A 620 -21.35 20.97 -15.84
CA ALA A 620 -20.83 19.92 -16.71
C ALA A 620 -20.70 18.58 -15.97
N ILE A 621 -21.34 17.53 -16.52
CA ILE A 621 -21.34 16.16 -15.94
C ILE A 621 -19.92 15.66 -15.61
N ALA A 622 -18.92 15.99 -16.44
CA ALA A 622 -17.52 15.63 -16.22
C ALA A 622 -16.91 16.18 -14.91
N THR A 623 -17.60 17.11 -14.25
CA THR A 623 -17.17 17.70 -12.97
C THR A 623 -17.97 17.19 -11.76
N ASN A 624 -19.03 16.40 -11.99
CA ASN A 624 -19.74 15.67 -10.95
C ASN A 624 -18.91 14.48 -10.46
N PRO A 625 -19.30 13.86 -9.32
CA PRO A 625 -18.81 12.53 -8.98
C PRO A 625 -19.01 11.55 -10.12
N PRO A 626 -18.04 10.66 -10.41
CA PRO A 626 -18.18 9.69 -11.48
C PRO A 626 -19.25 8.66 -11.14
N VAL A 627 -19.87 8.10 -12.18
CA VAL A 627 -20.73 6.93 -12.02
C VAL A 627 -19.96 5.79 -11.39
N GLY A 628 -20.52 5.14 -10.37
CA GLY A 628 -19.86 4.14 -9.53
C GLY A 628 -19.09 4.70 -8.33
N SER A 629 -19.26 5.98 -8.01
CA SER A 629 -18.77 6.58 -6.74
C SER A 629 -19.88 6.67 -5.70
N CYS A 630 -19.51 6.78 -4.42
CA CYS A 630 -20.43 6.55 -3.32
C CYS A 630 -20.52 7.73 -2.35
N VAL A 631 -21.75 8.08 -1.95
CA VAL A 631 -22.08 9.16 -1.00
C VAL A 631 -22.00 8.61 0.42
N ALA A 632 -21.20 9.23 1.28
CA ALA A 632 -20.89 8.71 2.61
C ALA A 632 -22.09 8.72 3.58
N GLU A 633 -22.92 9.76 3.56
CA GLU A 633 -23.97 10.02 4.56
C GLU A 633 -25.27 10.51 3.94
N GLU A 634 -26.42 10.00 4.42
CA GLU A 634 -27.76 10.42 3.98
C GLU A 634 -28.05 11.90 4.28
N ARG A 635 -27.65 12.37 5.46
CA ARG A 635 -27.91 13.74 5.94
C ARG A 635 -27.33 14.83 5.03
N GLU A 636 -26.35 14.47 4.21
CA GLU A 636 -25.72 15.36 3.25
C GLU A 636 -26.53 15.46 1.95
N PHE A 637 -27.55 14.63 1.78
CA PHE A 637 -28.40 14.64 0.62
C PHE A 637 -29.75 15.27 0.97
N THR A 638 -29.92 16.54 0.59
CA THR A 638 -31.23 17.20 0.57
C THR A 638 -31.42 17.86 -0.79
N ALA A 639 -32.65 18.25 -1.13
CA ALA A 639 -32.95 18.93 -2.39
C ALA A 639 -32.15 20.24 -2.61
N SER A 640 -31.52 20.79 -1.56
CA SER A 640 -30.70 22.01 -1.60
C SER A 640 -29.21 21.78 -1.40
N VAL A 641 -28.77 20.57 -1.03
CA VAL A 641 -27.34 20.30 -0.84
C VAL A 641 -26.70 19.95 -2.17
N LYS A 642 -25.82 20.85 -2.61
CA LYS A 642 -25.02 20.65 -3.82
C LYS A 642 -23.83 19.75 -3.52
N ASP A 643 -23.10 20.02 -2.44
CA ASP A 643 -21.87 19.32 -2.08
C ASP A 643 -22.08 18.17 -1.10
N VAL A 644 -21.74 16.96 -1.50
CA VAL A 644 -21.76 15.74 -0.68
C VAL A 644 -20.35 15.22 -0.45
N THR A 645 -20.15 14.48 0.63
CA THR A 645 -18.91 13.75 0.89
C THR A 645 -18.94 12.44 0.12
N MET A 646 -18.04 12.31 -0.84
CA MET A 646 -17.84 11.12 -1.65
C MET A 646 -16.72 10.25 -1.06
N VAL A 647 -16.91 8.93 -1.12
CA VAL A 647 -15.97 7.90 -0.65
C VAL A 647 -15.85 6.80 -1.71
N ASP A 648 -14.87 5.92 -1.53
CA ASP A 648 -14.83 4.66 -2.28
C ASP A 648 -16.03 3.78 -1.90
N CYS A 649 -16.59 3.04 -2.85
CA CYS A 649 -17.71 2.14 -2.57
C CYS A 649 -17.27 0.92 -1.75
N GLU A 650 -15.97 0.63 -1.65
CA GLU A 650 -15.44 -0.42 -0.76
C GLU A 650 -15.62 -0.11 0.74
N VAL A 651 -15.91 1.14 1.11
CA VAL A 651 -16.22 1.50 2.51
C VAL A 651 -17.72 1.69 2.71
N PRO A 652 -18.24 1.53 3.95
CA PRO A 652 -19.66 1.73 4.23
C PRO A 652 -20.15 3.13 3.83
N HIS A 653 -21.14 3.18 2.93
CA HIS A 653 -21.69 4.39 2.34
C HIS A 653 -23.21 4.30 2.21
N TRP A 654 -23.88 5.44 2.03
CA TRP A 654 -25.34 5.53 1.99
C TRP A 654 -25.93 5.26 0.60
N ALA A 655 -25.29 5.76 -0.45
CA ALA A 655 -25.80 5.60 -1.82
C ALA A 655 -24.68 5.56 -2.86
N GLU A 656 -24.90 4.87 -3.98
CA GLU A 656 -24.02 4.87 -5.16
C GLU A 656 -24.60 5.74 -6.27
N VAL A 657 -23.75 6.52 -6.96
CA VAL A 657 -24.11 7.22 -8.19
C VAL A 657 -24.25 6.24 -9.35
N VAL A 658 -25.48 6.00 -9.82
CA VAL A 658 -25.73 5.05 -10.92
C VAL A 658 -25.75 5.70 -12.31
N GLY A 659 -25.96 7.02 -12.40
CA GLY A 659 -25.85 7.74 -13.67
C GLY A 659 -26.37 9.17 -13.67
N TYR A 660 -26.08 9.86 -14.78
CA TYR A 660 -26.49 11.24 -15.06
C TYR A 660 -27.22 11.35 -16.42
N PRO A 661 -28.46 10.87 -16.55
CA PRO A 661 -29.13 10.90 -17.84
C PRO A 661 -29.45 12.35 -18.23
N VAL A 662 -29.01 12.73 -19.43
CA VAL A 662 -29.38 14.00 -20.06
C VAL A 662 -30.87 13.94 -20.40
N LEU A 663 -31.62 14.93 -19.93
CA LEU A 663 -33.06 15.06 -20.12
C LEU A 663 -33.39 16.04 -21.25
N TYR A 664 -32.67 17.16 -21.31
CA TYR A 664 -32.91 18.24 -22.27
C TYR A 664 -31.61 18.84 -22.80
N GLU A 665 -31.60 19.14 -24.09
CA GLU A 665 -30.48 19.85 -24.75
C GLU A 665 -30.50 21.35 -24.42
N PRO A 666 -29.34 22.04 -24.53
CA PRO A 666 -29.27 23.48 -24.34
C PRO A 666 -30.28 24.23 -25.22
N GLY A 667 -30.96 25.22 -24.63
CA GLY A 667 -31.96 26.04 -25.32
C GLY A 667 -33.39 25.49 -25.31
N THR A 668 -33.62 24.27 -24.80
CA THR A 668 -34.98 23.75 -24.56
C THR A 668 -35.70 24.63 -23.55
N PRO A 669 -36.94 25.11 -23.78
CA PRO A 669 -37.72 25.85 -22.78
C PRO A 669 -37.98 25.02 -21.51
N TRP A 670 -38.11 25.66 -20.34
CA TRP A 670 -38.38 24.96 -19.09
C TRP A 670 -39.80 24.37 -19.11
N PRO A 671 -39.96 23.03 -19.00
CA PRO A 671 -41.28 22.39 -19.09
C PRO A 671 -42.07 22.41 -17.77
N GLY A 672 -41.55 23.06 -16.73
CA GLY A 672 -42.08 23.05 -15.37
C GLY A 672 -41.54 21.91 -14.52
N ASP A 673 -41.61 22.07 -13.19
CA ASP A 673 -41.02 21.12 -12.22
C ASP A 673 -41.63 19.72 -12.33
N ALA A 674 -42.96 19.62 -12.45
CA ALA A 674 -43.66 18.34 -12.50
C ALA A 674 -43.24 17.49 -13.71
N ALA A 675 -43.18 18.10 -14.90
CA ALA A 675 -42.75 17.43 -16.12
C ALA A 675 -41.27 17.04 -16.07
N THR A 676 -40.43 17.90 -15.50
CA THR A 676 -38.99 17.66 -15.32
C THR A 676 -38.73 16.50 -14.37
N GLN A 677 -39.44 16.44 -13.24
CA GLN A 677 -39.33 15.37 -12.25
C GLN A 677 -39.77 14.01 -12.83
N GLU A 678 -40.86 13.97 -13.60
CA GLU A 678 -41.36 12.74 -14.21
C GLU A 678 -40.38 12.20 -15.27
N THR A 679 -39.85 13.11 -16.10
CA THR A 679 -38.84 12.78 -17.11
C THR A 679 -37.57 12.25 -16.45
N ALA A 680 -37.12 12.89 -15.37
CA ALA A 680 -35.96 12.46 -14.59
C ALA A 680 -36.15 11.05 -14.01
N LYS A 681 -37.29 10.77 -13.36
CA LYS A 681 -37.60 9.45 -12.80
C LYS A 681 -37.58 8.37 -13.87
N SER A 682 -38.27 8.62 -14.99
CA SER A 682 -38.31 7.69 -16.12
C SER A 682 -36.93 7.43 -16.71
N ALA A 683 -36.08 8.46 -16.81
CA ALA A 683 -34.72 8.31 -17.30
C ALA A 683 -33.84 7.51 -16.34
N CYS A 684 -33.89 7.78 -15.03
CA CYS A 684 -33.12 7.04 -14.03
C CYS A 684 -33.53 5.56 -13.96
N LEU A 685 -34.82 5.25 -14.04
CA LEU A 685 -35.32 3.87 -14.04
C LEU A 685 -34.79 3.02 -15.20
N ARG A 686 -34.39 3.64 -16.32
CA ARG A 686 -33.82 2.93 -17.48
C ARG A 686 -32.33 2.62 -17.35
N LEU A 687 -31.61 3.25 -16.40
CA LEU A 687 -30.15 3.14 -16.31
C LEU A 687 -29.66 1.91 -15.55
N ALA A 688 -30.44 1.40 -14.59
CA ALA A 688 -30.03 0.27 -13.78
C ALA A 688 -31.24 -0.56 -13.34
N ALA A 689 -31.14 -1.88 -13.51
CA ALA A 689 -32.00 -2.82 -12.81
C ALA A 689 -31.46 -2.97 -11.39
N LEU A 690 -32.08 -2.29 -10.42
CA LEU A 690 -31.64 -2.36 -9.03
C LEU A 690 -32.07 -3.68 -8.38
N PRO A 691 -31.26 -4.23 -7.44
CA PRO A 691 -31.70 -5.29 -6.56
C PRO A 691 -32.92 -4.84 -5.75
N LYS A 692 -33.74 -5.80 -5.29
CA LYS A 692 -35.02 -5.52 -4.63
C LYS A 692 -34.91 -4.71 -3.34
N ASP A 693 -33.75 -4.79 -2.72
CA ASP A 693 -33.38 -4.18 -1.45
C ASP A 693 -33.03 -2.69 -1.63
N PHE A 694 -32.97 -2.22 -2.89
CA PHE A 694 -32.54 -0.89 -3.28
C PHE A 694 -33.66 -0.11 -3.95
N ARG A 695 -33.58 1.22 -3.84
CA ARG A 695 -34.44 2.18 -4.53
C ARG A 695 -33.61 3.26 -5.18
N LEU A 696 -34.13 3.81 -6.28
CA LEU A 696 -33.55 4.99 -6.90
C LEU A 696 -33.97 6.24 -6.15
N GLN A 697 -32.99 7.02 -5.73
CA GLN A 697 -33.15 8.40 -5.35
C GLN A 697 -32.83 9.28 -6.56
N VAL A 698 -33.83 10.02 -7.03
CA VAL A 698 -33.75 10.82 -8.25
C VAL A 698 -33.78 12.29 -7.89
N VAL A 699 -32.84 13.05 -8.43
CA VAL A 699 -32.87 14.51 -8.36
C VAL A 699 -32.95 15.07 -9.76
N ALA A 700 -34.05 15.76 -10.01
CA ALA A 700 -34.29 16.44 -11.25
C ALA A 700 -33.69 17.85 -11.20
N PRO A 701 -33.30 18.41 -12.35
CA PRO A 701 -32.85 19.79 -12.41
C PRO A 701 -34.00 20.75 -12.10
N ALA A 702 -33.74 21.78 -11.30
CA ALA A 702 -34.72 22.81 -10.96
C ALA A 702 -34.83 23.90 -12.04
N GLY A 703 -35.91 24.69 -12.00
CA GLY A 703 -36.16 25.74 -13.01
C GLY A 703 -35.10 26.82 -13.10
N ASP A 704 -34.39 27.13 -12.01
CA ASP A 704 -33.28 28.09 -12.01
C ASP A 704 -32.11 27.66 -12.90
N TRP A 705 -31.95 26.36 -13.14
CA TRP A 705 -30.93 25.82 -14.03
C TRP A 705 -31.16 26.18 -15.49
N TRP A 706 -32.39 26.51 -15.90
CA TRP A 706 -32.68 27.00 -17.25
C TRP A 706 -32.14 28.42 -17.51
N ASN A 707 -31.74 29.14 -16.46
CA ASN A 707 -31.07 30.42 -16.61
C ASN A 707 -29.59 30.28 -17.03
N LEU A 708 -29.01 29.09 -16.87
CA LEU A 708 -27.65 28.79 -17.33
C LEU A 708 -27.71 28.43 -18.81
N SER A 709 -27.31 29.38 -19.67
CA SER A 709 -27.24 29.19 -21.11
C SER A 709 -26.15 28.17 -21.48
N GLY A 710 -26.38 27.40 -22.54
CA GLY A 710 -25.39 26.48 -23.09
C GLY A 710 -25.16 25.15 -22.35
N THR A 711 -25.84 24.90 -21.22
CA THR A 711 -25.67 23.66 -20.45
C THR A 711 -26.78 22.65 -20.71
N ARG A 712 -26.41 21.36 -20.83
CA ARG A 712 -27.35 20.24 -20.87
C ARG A 712 -28.05 20.12 -19.52
N LYS A 713 -29.33 19.77 -19.53
CA LYS A 713 -30.10 19.53 -18.30
C LYS A 713 -30.18 18.03 -18.07
N TYR A 714 -29.64 17.57 -16.96
CA TYR A 714 -29.56 16.15 -16.61
C TYR A 714 -30.14 15.88 -15.21
N ALA A 715 -30.52 14.65 -14.94
CA ALA A 715 -30.86 14.20 -13.59
C ALA A 715 -29.65 13.53 -12.92
N THR A 716 -29.64 13.47 -11.59
CA THR A 716 -28.71 12.62 -10.84
C THR A 716 -29.49 11.44 -10.27
N CYS A 717 -29.01 10.23 -10.59
CA CYS A 717 -29.61 8.99 -10.15
C CYS A 717 -28.69 8.33 -9.11
N LEU A 718 -29.19 8.12 -7.90
CA LEU A 718 -28.48 7.40 -6.84
C LEU A 718 -29.22 6.11 -6.48
N ALA A 719 -28.50 5.02 -6.24
CA ALA A 719 -29.06 3.81 -5.66
C ALA A 719 -28.75 3.77 -4.16
N GLN A 720 -29.78 3.61 -3.34
CA GLN A 720 -29.65 3.45 -1.88
C GLN A 720 -30.47 2.26 -1.42
N ARG A 721 -30.15 1.71 -0.25
CA ARG A 721 -31.00 0.68 0.38
C ARG A 721 -32.36 1.25 0.77
N ILE A 722 -33.41 0.43 0.65
CA ILE A 722 -34.77 0.80 1.05
C ILE A 722 -34.85 1.07 2.56
N ASP A 723 -34.06 0.35 3.36
CA ASP A 723 -34.01 0.52 4.82
C ASP A 723 -33.15 1.71 5.28
N GLY A 724 -32.55 2.46 4.35
CA GLY A 724 -31.70 3.64 4.63
C GLY A 724 -30.36 3.30 5.28
N ARG A 725 -30.04 2.02 5.48
CA ARG A 725 -28.75 1.62 6.08
C ARG A 725 -27.62 1.77 5.07
N LYS A 726 -26.43 2.05 5.61
CA LYS A 726 -25.20 2.01 4.80
C LYS A 726 -24.92 0.59 4.29
N PHE A 727 -24.23 0.52 3.17
CA PHE A 727 -23.73 -0.71 2.57
C PHE A 727 -22.32 -0.51 2.03
N ASP A 728 -21.63 -1.61 1.77
CA ASP A 728 -20.32 -1.67 1.12
C ASP A 728 -20.44 -2.40 -0.22
N GLY A 729 -19.48 -2.15 -1.12
CA GLY A 729 -19.50 -2.61 -2.50
C GLY A 729 -20.42 -1.79 -3.42
N GLY A 730 -20.32 -2.02 -4.72
CA GLY A 730 -21.25 -1.44 -5.69
C GLY A 730 -22.57 -2.20 -5.76
N VAL A 731 -23.64 -1.50 -6.15
CA VAL A 731 -24.98 -2.02 -6.49
C VAL A 731 -25.00 -2.70 -7.87
N ARG A 732 -23.91 -2.56 -8.65
CA ARG A 732 -23.75 -3.08 -10.02
C ARG A 732 -23.29 -4.54 -10.10
#